data_AF-A0A1V6HDH9-F1
#
_entry.id   AF-A0A1V6HDH9-F1
#
_cell.length_a   1.000
_cell.length_b   1.000
_cell.length_c   1.000
_cell.angle_alpha   90.00
_cell.angle_beta   90.00
_cell.angle_gamma   90.00
#
_symmetry.space_group_name_H-M   'P 1'
#
loop_
_entity.id
_entity.type
_entity.pdbx_description
1 polymer ?
#
loop_
_entity_poly.entity_id
_entity_poly.type
_entity_poly.pdbx_seq_one_letter_code
_entity_poly.pdbx_strand_id
1 'polypeptide(L)'
;MYEAVWDEKNNSVILLENTIDKEIVSPRPVFFEELDLLGFADVWKYPRTNAPLLWAIGRDYYYQGVLVARVTGGDLYKKPDVEIIHKGCLEPVDLSHTILSNTDIMNNVIGEALEFIRRVQKEYRRYPSQLTVSFSGGKDSQVVLDLVSRVVNPDDYIVIYTDTGMEIPCVEDTVKNTIKSYHSKYPAFNFITAHPTSDTDKLWDLFGPPSQKIRWCCSVCKSVPFVQTLRKHVDNQKLSNIIVFEGVRAEESSRRNKYKRIASNVKHINLINARPIFEWSTTEVFLYLFQRNIEINKAYRQGMWRVGCSVCPFASKPANYYLGVLFPKQTEKFVKHIHKLALSRGMTDSEKIKTYISDRSWAGRSGGIGIDNFGVSNDIVITAESYKAIIRRQRENLLEWLKTLGTMSIKQKNETTEVEILIQGVYIQISITKVDDTTLTLTSKNVNEYPVIRGLLTKIVNKTTYCVHCGLCEVECPIQAISFKPSLKIDESCVHCHKCSTSIEKGCILAQSLQLPIGGEKMKKSTTGLDRYKKFGMREMWVNSFLSDPERWFETNTLGTDQIPSFKRWLKDANLLNNSNSPSELVGVLASCEYNDVIWQIVWVNLFYNSPIVNWYISLPFDRAYTKNELLELLLIEFPGIARSTLNNPLSALLNTFDNSPLGSTFRIGEIEKKGKSIERVMKRRLLQINTATMIYALYKYAEVNNKYYLTVRELIDSKSNGGPIKIFGLKQSNLVEVLRGIQEYDSELLKVDLVANLDNINLNKKYNPIGALIRYFSRSR
;
A
#
# COMPACT_ATOMS: atom_id res chain seq x y z
N MET A 1 -18.84 -19.91 -8.24
CA MET A 1 -18.58 -20.88 -7.17
C MET A 1 -19.86 -21.62 -6.88
N TYR A 2 -19.80 -22.95 -6.87
CA TYR A 2 -20.91 -23.79 -6.47
C TYR A 2 -21.05 -23.80 -4.94
N GLU A 3 -22.26 -24.01 -4.45
CA GLU A 3 -22.52 -24.17 -3.00
C GLU A 3 -22.27 -25.63 -2.62
N ALA A 4 -21.51 -25.88 -1.55
CA ALA A 4 -21.34 -27.22 -1.01
C ALA A 4 -22.38 -27.47 0.09
N VAL A 5 -23.19 -28.52 -0.07
CA VAL A 5 -24.16 -29.00 0.92
C VAL A 5 -23.77 -30.37 1.45
N TRP A 6 -24.29 -30.73 2.62
CA TRP A 6 -24.03 -32.02 3.25
C TRP A 6 -24.87 -33.14 2.62
N ASP A 7 -24.24 -34.27 2.31
CA ASP A 7 -24.91 -35.55 2.15
C ASP A 7 -24.81 -36.31 3.46
N GLU A 8 -25.78 -36.05 4.35
CA GLU A 8 -25.80 -36.57 5.71
C GLU A 8 -25.77 -38.09 5.75
N LYS A 9 -26.46 -38.76 4.81
CA LYS A 9 -26.57 -40.23 4.78
C LYS A 9 -25.22 -40.90 4.52
N ASN A 10 -24.36 -40.28 3.72
CA ASN A 10 -23.11 -40.88 3.25
C ASN A 10 -21.85 -40.21 3.85
N ASN A 11 -22.00 -39.32 4.84
CA ASN A 11 -20.89 -38.51 5.39
C ASN A 11 -20.11 -37.79 4.28
N SER A 12 -20.83 -37.25 3.29
CA SER A 12 -20.25 -36.69 2.06
C SER A 12 -20.67 -35.23 1.85
N VAL A 13 -20.19 -34.63 0.77
CA VAL A 13 -20.54 -33.28 0.32
C VAL A 13 -21.02 -33.34 -1.12
N ILE A 14 -22.04 -32.55 -1.44
CA ILE A 14 -22.58 -32.41 -2.80
C ILE A 14 -22.49 -30.94 -3.18
N LEU A 15 -21.97 -30.66 -4.37
CA LEU A 15 -21.99 -29.33 -4.97
C LEU A 15 -23.36 -29.09 -5.61
N LEU A 16 -23.90 -27.89 -5.48
CA LEU A 16 -25.15 -27.45 -6.12
C LEU A 16 -24.93 -26.11 -6.83
N GLU A 17 -25.72 -25.86 -7.88
CA GLU A 17 -25.77 -24.53 -8.51
C GLU A 17 -26.22 -23.49 -7.48
N ASN A 18 -25.45 -22.42 -7.37
CA ASN A 18 -25.72 -21.38 -6.38
C ASN A 18 -26.96 -20.58 -6.80
N THR A 19 -28.04 -20.65 -6.02
CA THR A 19 -29.33 -20.02 -6.35
C THR A 19 -29.64 -18.77 -5.51
N ILE A 20 -28.81 -18.41 -4.52
CA ILE A 20 -29.06 -17.28 -3.58
C ILE A 20 -27.73 -16.61 -3.18
N ASP A 21 -27.74 -15.30 -2.90
CA ASP A 21 -26.64 -14.53 -2.27
C ASP A 21 -26.33 -14.97 -0.80
N LYS A 22 -26.25 -16.29 -0.53
CA LYS A 22 -25.82 -16.83 0.76
C LYS A 22 -24.29 -16.92 0.83
N GLU A 23 -23.77 -16.86 2.06
CA GLU A 23 -22.35 -17.08 2.32
C GLU A 23 -21.95 -18.50 1.89
N ILE A 24 -21.09 -18.60 0.87
CA ILE A 24 -20.64 -19.89 0.33
C ILE A 24 -19.74 -20.56 1.37
N VAL A 25 -20.14 -21.76 1.79
CA VAL A 25 -19.37 -22.61 2.69
C VAL A 25 -18.59 -23.64 1.85
N SER A 26 -17.30 -23.81 2.15
CA SER A 26 -16.43 -24.76 1.42
C SER A 26 -15.75 -25.72 2.39
N PRO A 27 -16.40 -26.84 2.77
CA PRO A 27 -15.81 -27.84 3.65
C PRO A 27 -14.55 -28.44 3.04
N ARG A 28 -13.52 -28.64 3.87
CA ARG A 28 -12.33 -29.44 3.51
C ARG A 28 -12.39 -30.82 4.15
N PRO A 29 -11.78 -31.85 3.55
CA PRO A 29 -11.61 -33.14 4.19
C PRO A 29 -10.68 -33.04 5.40
N VAL A 30 -10.93 -33.90 6.39
CA VAL A 30 -10.14 -34.08 7.62
C VAL A 30 -9.74 -35.55 7.70
N PHE A 31 -8.48 -35.80 8.01
CA PHE A 31 -7.88 -37.14 8.01
C PHE A 31 -7.45 -37.54 9.41
N PHE A 32 -7.19 -38.83 9.62
CA PHE A 32 -6.85 -39.35 10.94
C PHE A 32 -5.58 -38.70 11.53
N GLU A 33 -4.63 -38.25 10.69
CA GLU A 33 -3.41 -37.62 11.17
C GLU A 33 -3.69 -36.30 11.91
N GLU A 34 -4.63 -35.50 11.41
CA GLU A 34 -5.10 -34.28 12.10
C GLU A 34 -5.82 -34.63 13.42
N LEU A 35 -6.66 -35.66 13.41
CA LEU A 35 -7.41 -36.11 14.58
C LEU A 35 -6.48 -36.62 15.69
N ASP A 36 -5.47 -37.41 15.34
CA ASP A 36 -4.45 -37.92 16.25
C ASP A 36 -3.65 -36.75 16.87
N LEU A 37 -3.25 -35.75 16.07
CA LEU A 37 -2.55 -34.57 16.58
C LEU A 37 -3.39 -33.75 17.56
N LEU A 38 -4.69 -33.64 17.30
CA LEU A 38 -5.61 -32.90 18.16
C LEU A 38 -6.02 -33.69 19.40
N GLY A 39 -5.79 -35.00 19.44
CA GLY A 39 -6.16 -35.87 20.56
C GLY A 39 -7.61 -36.37 20.51
N PHE A 40 -8.21 -36.48 19.32
CA PHE A 40 -9.57 -37.02 19.18
C PHE A 40 -9.67 -38.49 19.61
N ALA A 41 -8.58 -39.24 19.51
CA ALA A 41 -8.52 -40.65 19.92
C ALA A 41 -8.88 -40.90 21.39
N ASP A 42 -8.79 -39.88 22.24
CA ASP A 42 -9.15 -39.96 23.66
C ASP A 42 -10.67 -40.09 23.87
N VAL A 43 -11.47 -39.64 22.90
CA VAL A 43 -12.94 -39.53 23.02
C VAL A 43 -13.68 -40.27 21.90
N TRP A 44 -13.06 -40.44 20.74
CA TRP A 44 -13.65 -41.01 19.53
C TRP A 44 -12.87 -42.24 19.03
N LYS A 45 -13.59 -43.20 18.46
CA LYS A 45 -12.97 -44.37 17.78
C LYS A 45 -13.03 -44.18 16.27
N TYR A 46 -11.89 -44.29 15.59
CA TYR A 46 -11.83 -44.12 14.13
C TYR A 46 -10.64 -44.89 13.53
N PRO A 47 -10.75 -45.33 12.25
CA PRO A 47 -9.68 -46.07 11.59
C PRO A 47 -8.56 -45.14 11.06
N ARG A 48 -7.33 -45.65 11.02
CA ARG A 48 -6.18 -44.97 10.39
C ARG A 48 -6.13 -45.34 8.91
N THR A 49 -6.76 -44.52 8.07
CA THR A 49 -6.98 -44.80 6.64
C THR A 49 -6.56 -43.63 5.75
N ASN A 50 -6.38 -43.90 4.46
CA ASN A 50 -6.11 -42.86 3.47
C ASN A 50 -7.34 -42.00 3.15
N ALA A 51 -8.55 -42.54 3.31
CA ALA A 51 -9.78 -41.78 3.13
C ALA A 51 -9.96 -40.73 4.26
N PRO A 52 -10.61 -39.60 3.99
CA PRO A 52 -11.01 -38.68 5.05
C PRO A 52 -12.06 -39.31 5.95
N LEU A 53 -12.18 -38.79 7.16
CA LEU A 53 -13.12 -39.26 8.19
C LEU A 53 -14.16 -38.20 8.52
N LEU A 54 -13.75 -36.93 8.49
CA LEU A 54 -14.57 -35.77 8.81
C LEU A 54 -14.45 -34.71 7.73
N TRP A 55 -15.30 -33.70 7.84
CA TRP A 55 -15.19 -32.45 7.11
C TRP A 55 -14.98 -31.29 8.07
N ALA A 56 -14.30 -30.24 7.64
CA ALA A 56 -14.08 -29.04 8.46
C ALA A 56 -14.41 -27.76 7.71
N ILE A 57 -15.05 -26.84 8.41
CA ILE A 57 -15.26 -25.44 8.01
C ILE A 57 -14.56 -24.58 9.05
N GLY A 58 -13.46 -23.93 8.65
CA GLY A 58 -12.62 -23.21 9.60
C GLY A 58 -12.07 -24.13 10.69
N ARG A 59 -12.64 -24.02 11.90
CA ARG A 59 -12.25 -24.80 13.08
C ARG A 59 -13.37 -25.68 13.66
N ASP A 60 -14.47 -25.77 12.92
CA ASP A 60 -15.64 -26.55 13.24
C ASP A 60 -15.58 -27.84 12.39
N TYR A 61 -15.79 -28.98 13.05
CA TYR A 61 -15.66 -30.32 12.47
C TYR A 61 -17.03 -30.97 12.39
N TYR A 62 -17.30 -31.61 11.25
CA TYR A 62 -18.61 -32.11 10.89
C TYR A 62 -18.54 -33.58 10.48
N TYR A 63 -19.43 -34.39 11.04
CA TYR A 63 -19.69 -35.76 10.64
C TYR A 63 -21.14 -35.86 10.18
N GLN A 64 -21.38 -36.36 8.97
CA GLN A 64 -22.75 -36.48 8.41
C GLN A 64 -23.52 -35.14 8.47
N GLY A 65 -22.84 -34.01 8.23
CA GLY A 65 -23.41 -32.66 8.31
C GLY A 65 -23.64 -32.11 9.71
N VAL A 66 -23.48 -32.92 10.76
CA VAL A 66 -23.65 -32.52 12.16
C VAL A 66 -22.33 -32.00 12.73
N LEU A 67 -22.37 -30.85 13.41
CA LEU A 67 -21.21 -30.30 14.12
C LEU A 67 -20.84 -31.21 15.31
N VAL A 68 -19.68 -31.84 15.25
CA VAL A 68 -19.24 -32.83 16.25
C VAL A 68 -18.14 -32.35 17.17
N ALA A 69 -17.33 -31.40 16.72
CA ALA A 69 -16.28 -30.81 17.53
C ALA A 69 -15.93 -29.40 17.08
N ARG A 70 -15.47 -28.58 18.02
CA ARG A 70 -14.92 -27.26 17.77
C ARG A 70 -13.53 -27.15 18.38
N VAL A 71 -12.58 -26.65 17.60
CA VAL A 71 -11.21 -26.45 18.07
C VAL A 71 -10.96 -24.97 18.30
N THR A 72 -10.49 -24.60 19.48
CA THR A 72 -10.18 -23.22 19.85
C THR A 72 -8.73 -23.09 20.34
N GLY A 73 -8.26 -21.85 20.56
CA GLY A 73 -6.89 -21.62 21.03
C GLY A 73 -5.82 -22.15 20.06
N GLY A 74 -4.65 -22.51 20.58
CA GLY A 74 -3.53 -23.02 19.80
C GLY A 74 -2.58 -21.92 19.33
N ASP A 75 -1.31 -22.12 19.65
CA ASP A 75 -0.19 -21.30 19.17
C ASP A 75 1.06 -22.17 18.99
N LEU A 76 2.22 -21.56 18.77
CA LEU A 76 3.47 -22.29 18.55
C LEU A 76 3.84 -23.24 19.70
N TYR A 77 3.45 -22.91 20.94
CA TYR A 77 3.84 -23.63 22.16
C TYR A 77 2.67 -24.28 22.87
N LYS A 78 1.44 -23.77 22.69
CA LYS A 78 0.24 -24.31 23.33
C LYS A 78 -0.59 -25.14 22.35
N LYS A 79 -0.93 -26.37 22.75
CA LYS A 79 -1.89 -27.23 22.04
C LYS A 79 -3.27 -26.55 21.94
N PRO A 80 -3.97 -26.64 20.81
CA PRO A 80 -5.36 -26.23 20.70
C PRO A 80 -6.28 -27.00 21.66
N ASP A 81 -7.29 -26.32 22.17
CA ASP A 81 -8.32 -26.93 23.01
C ASP A 81 -9.42 -27.51 22.09
N VAL A 82 -9.86 -28.74 22.37
CA VAL A 82 -10.88 -29.45 21.57
C VAL A 82 -12.16 -29.60 22.41
N GLU A 83 -13.22 -28.95 21.98
CA GLU A 83 -14.56 -29.11 22.52
C GLU A 83 -15.29 -30.19 21.71
N ILE A 84 -15.58 -31.33 22.36
CA ILE A 84 -16.35 -32.42 21.74
C ILE A 84 -17.83 -32.18 22.05
N ILE A 85 -18.64 -32.02 21.01
CA ILE A 85 -20.08 -31.74 21.10
C ILE A 85 -20.87 -33.06 21.06
N HIS A 86 -20.49 -33.96 20.16
CA HIS A 86 -21.08 -35.30 20.05
C HIS A 86 -19.99 -36.38 20.12
N LYS A 87 -20.30 -37.52 20.74
CA LYS A 87 -19.40 -38.68 20.84
C LYS A 87 -19.85 -39.76 19.88
N GLY A 88 -18.92 -40.44 19.23
CA GLY A 88 -19.26 -41.49 18.27
C GLY A 88 -18.06 -42.30 17.78
N CYS A 89 -18.36 -43.21 16.86
CA CYS A 89 -17.37 -43.92 16.05
C CYS A 89 -17.41 -43.34 14.63
N LEU A 90 -16.24 -43.12 14.04
CA LEU A 90 -16.15 -42.65 12.65
C LEU A 90 -15.87 -43.77 11.68
N GLU A 91 -16.52 -43.65 10.54
CA GLU A 91 -16.27 -44.47 9.38
C GLU A 91 -15.58 -43.65 8.28
N PRO A 92 -14.76 -44.28 7.43
CA PRO A 92 -14.16 -43.61 6.28
C PRO A 92 -15.24 -43.07 5.35
N VAL A 93 -15.04 -41.84 4.84
CA VAL A 93 -15.88 -41.28 3.79
C VAL A 93 -15.77 -42.15 2.54
N ASP A 94 -16.91 -42.55 1.96
CA ASP A 94 -16.93 -43.20 0.66
C ASP A 94 -16.57 -42.18 -0.44
N LEU A 95 -15.29 -42.17 -0.79
CA LEU A 95 -14.76 -41.29 -1.84
C LEU A 95 -15.35 -41.63 -3.21
N SER A 96 -15.70 -42.89 -3.48
CA SER A 96 -16.28 -43.26 -4.78
C SER A 96 -17.66 -42.65 -4.93
N HIS A 97 -18.51 -42.78 -3.91
CA HIS A 97 -19.81 -42.13 -3.84
C HIS A 97 -19.68 -40.59 -3.91
N THR A 98 -18.74 -40.03 -3.16
CA THR A 98 -18.49 -38.58 -3.13
C THR A 98 -18.10 -38.04 -4.52
N ILE A 99 -17.21 -38.72 -5.23
CA ILE A 99 -16.79 -38.32 -6.59
C ILE A 99 -17.95 -38.47 -7.56
N LEU A 100 -18.67 -39.60 -7.54
CA LEU A 100 -19.80 -39.86 -8.44
C LEU A 100 -20.90 -38.80 -8.27
N SER A 101 -21.26 -38.49 -7.03
CA SER A 101 -22.31 -37.50 -6.70
C SER A 101 -21.98 -36.07 -7.17
N ASN A 102 -20.71 -35.77 -7.43
CA ASN A 102 -20.25 -34.45 -7.86
C ASN A 102 -19.76 -34.42 -9.32
N THR A 103 -19.88 -35.53 -10.05
CA THR A 103 -19.21 -35.70 -11.35
C THR A 103 -19.66 -34.66 -12.39
N ASP A 104 -20.96 -34.38 -12.49
CA ASP A 104 -21.48 -33.45 -13.51
C ASP A 104 -21.00 -32.01 -13.29
N ILE A 105 -21.10 -31.52 -12.06
CA ILE A 105 -20.62 -30.18 -11.70
C ILE A 105 -19.10 -30.09 -11.83
N MET A 106 -18.36 -31.09 -11.35
CA MET A 106 -16.91 -31.11 -11.49
C MET A 106 -16.51 -31.14 -12.97
N ASN A 107 -17.20 -31.88 -13.84
CA ASN A 107 -16.95 -31.86 -15.27
C ASN A 107 -17.14 -30.47 -15.88
N ASN A 108 -18.17 -29.72 -15.47
CA ASN A 108 -18.39 -28.34 -15.91
C ASN A 108 -17.28 -27.40 -15.42
N VAL A 109 -16.92 -27.47 -14.13
CA VAL A 109 -15.86 -26.66 -13.50
C VAL A 109 -14.50 -26.92 -14.16
N ILE A 110 -14.19 -28.19 -14.42
CA ILE A 110 -12.97 -28.64 -15.09
C ILE A 110 -12.97 -28.18 -16.55
N GLY A 111 -14.07 -28.41 -17.27
CA GLY A 111 -14.22 -28.01 -18.67
C GLY A 111 -13.98 -26.52 -18.87
N GLU A 112 -14.57 -25.69 -18.01
CA GLU A 112 -14.36 -24.24 -18.01
C GLU A 112 -12.89 -23.85 -17.80
N ALA A 113 -12.20 -24.47 -16.83
CA ALA A 113 -10.80 -24.20 -16.57
C ALA A 113 -9.88 -24.64 -17.72
N LEU A 114 -10.17 -25.78 -18.36
CA LEU A 114 -9.44 -26.27 -19.54
C LEU A 114 -9.64 -25.35 -20.74
N GLU A 115 -10.88 -24.90 -21.00
CA GLU A 115 -11.18 -23.91 -22.04
C GLU A 115 -10.50 -22.56 -21.77
N PHE A 116 -10.45 -22.13 -20.52
CA PHE A 116 -9.70 -20.94 -20.12
C PHE A 116 -8.21 -21.06 -20.48
N ILE A 117 -7.57 -22.19 -20.13
CA ILE A 117 -6.16 -22.44 -20.44
C ILE A 117 -5.95 -22.49 -21.96
N ARG A 118 -6.82 -23.18 -22.70
CA ARG A 118 -6.78 -23.28 -24.17
C ARG A 118 -6.91 -21.91 -24.83
N ARG A 119 -7.82 -21.06 -24.35
CA ARG A 119 -7.99 -19.69 -24.83
C ARG A 119 -6.72 -18.86 -24.59
N VAL A 120 -6.15 -18.93 -23.39
CA VAL A 120 -4.89 -18.23 -23.06
C VAL A 120 -3.76 -18.73 -23.97
N GLN A 121 -3.58 -20.04 -24.14
CA GLN A 121 -2.59 -20.59 -25.06
C GLN A 121 -2.79 -20.05 -26.49
N LYS A 122 -4.02 -20.08 -27.02
CA LYS A 122 -4.33 -19.61 -28.39
C LYS A 122 -4.08 -18.11 -28.57
N GLU A 123 -4.44 -17.30 -27.59
CA GLU A 123 -4.26 -15.85 -27.60
C GLU A 123 -2.77 -15.48 -27.64
N TYR A 124 -1.97 -16.11 -26.78
CA TYR A 124 -0.56 -15.77 -26.61
C TYR A 124 0.39 -16.54 -27.52
N ARG A 125 -0.07 -17.57 -28.24
CA ARG A 125 0.70 -18.24 -29.32
C ARG A 125 0.95 -17.32 -30.52
N ARG A 126 0.14 -16.26 -30.69
CA ARG A 126 0.30 -15.27 -31.78
C ARG A 126 1.54 -14.39 -31.64
N TYR A 127 2.12 -14.36 -30.45
CA TYR A 127 3.33 -13.62 -30.13
C TYR A 127 4.37 -14.62 -29.62
N PRO A 128 5.68 -14.38 -29.82
CA PRO A 128 6.69 -15.21 -29.18
C PRO A 128 6.55 -15.08 -27.67
N SER A 129 5.97 -16.09 -27.02
CA SER A 129 5.60 -16.08 -25.61
C SER A 129 6.01 -17.37 -24.95
N GLN A 130 6.44 -17.28 -23.69
CA GLN A 130 6.67 -18.46 -22.87
C GLN A 130 5.47 -18.75 -21.99
N LEU A 131 4.96 -19.98 -22.01
CA LEU A 131 4.01 -20.48 -21.01
C LEU A 131 4.78 -21.04 -19.81
N THR A 132 4.37 -20.66 -18.61
CA THR A 132 5.03 -21.04 -17.37
C THR A 132 3.99 -21.40 -16.31
N VAL A 133 4.21 -22.49 -15.59
CA VAL A 133 3.44 -22.84 -14.40
C VAL A 133 4.24 -22.48 -13.17
N SER A 134 3.70 -21.62 -12.31
CA SER A 134 4.29 -21.35 -10.99
C SER A 134 3.84 -22.42 -9.99
N PHE A 135 4.78 -23.26 -9.56
CA PHE A 135 4.51 -24.38 -8.68
C PHE A 135 4.97 -24.09 -7.26
N SER A 136 4.17 -24.44 -6.24
CA SER A 136 4.50 -24.20 -4.83
C SER A 136 4.47 -25.47 -3.96
N GLY A 137 4.19 -26.64 -4.53
CA GLY A 137 4.00 -27.89 -3.79
C GLY A 137 2.76 -27.94 -2.90
N GLY A 138 1.82 -27.00 -3.08
CA GLY A 138 0.52 -27.00 -2.41
C GLY A 138 -0.59 -27.56 -3.30
N LYS A 139 -1.77 -27.80 -2.69
CA LYS A 139 -2.95 -28.39 -3.37
C LYS A 139 -3.34 -27.61 -4.63
N ASP A 140 -3.36 -26.28 -4.54
CA ASP A 140 -3.83 -25.41 -5.62
C ASP A 140 -2.85 -25.43 -6.81
N SER A 141 -1.53 -25.48 -6.55
CA SER A 141 -0.52 -25.58 -7.61
C SER A 141 -0.46 -26.96 -8.29
N GLN A 142 -0.80 -28.03 -7.57
CA GLN A 142 -0.93 -29.36 -8.17
C GLN A 142 -2.10 -29.43 -9.15
N VAL A 143 -3.26 -28.88 -8.77
CA VAL A 143 -4.43 -28.81 -9.66
C VAL A 143 -4.12 -28.00 -10.91
N VAL A 144 -3.49 -26.83 -10.78
CA VAL A 144 -3.11 -26.01 -11.95
C VAL A 144 -2.13 -26.74 -12.86
N LEU A 145 -1.13 -27.42 -12.29
CA LEU A 145 -0.18 -28.21 -13.08
C LEU A 145 -0.89 -29.33 -13.87
N ASP A 146 -1.77 -30.09 -13.23
CA ASP A 146 -2.53 -31.16 -13.89
C ASP A 146 -3.41 -30.59 -15.00
N LEU A 147 -4.18 -29.54 -14.73
CA LEU A 147 -5.03 -28.87 -15.72
C LEU A 147 -4.23 -28.34 -16.93
N VAL A 148 -3.07 -27.72 -16.71
CA VAL A 148 -2.21 -27.24 -17.80
C VAL A 148 -1.65 -28.40 -18.61
N SER A 149 -1.17 -29.46 -17.95
CA SER A 149 -0.62 -30.65 -18.64
C SER A 149 -1.64 -31.38 -19.51
N ARG A 150 -2.95 -31.19 -19.25
CA ARG A 150 -4.05 -31.78 -20.03
C ARG A 150 -4.38 -31.00 -21.30
N VAL A 151 -3.87 -29.77 -21.45
CA VAL A 151 -4.20 -28.86 -22.56
C VAL A 151 -2.96 -28.50 -23.38
N VAL A 152 -1.85 -28.25 -22.71
CA VAL A 152 -0.62 -27.73 -23.31
C VAL A 152 0.39 -28.87 -23.43
N ASN A 153 1.04 -28.99 -24.59
CA ASN A 153 2.06 -30.01 -24.78
C ASN A 153 3.23 -29.77 -23.80
N PRO A 154 3.85 -30.83 -23.25
CA PRO A 154 4.98 -30.69 -22.33
C PRO A 154 6.15 -29.83 -22.84
N ASP A 155 6.38 -29.79 -24.15
CA ASP A 155 7.42 -28.96 -24.79
C ASP A 155 7.08 -27.46 -24.81
N ASP A 156 5.79 -27.11 -24.73
CA ASP A 156 5.29 -25.74 -24.91
C ASP A 156 5.23 -24.95 -23.58
N TYR A 157 5.52 -25.59 -22.43
CA TYR A 157 5.54 -24.93 -21.13
C TYR A 157 6.67 -25.39 -20.23
N ILE A 158 7.04 -24.54 -19.28
CA ILE A 158 7.97 -24.88 -18.22
C ILE A 158 7.30 -24.76 -16.86
N VAL A 159 7.68 -25.62 -15.92
CA VAL A 159 7.24 -25.52 -14.52
C VAL A 159 8.39 -24.96 -13.71
N ILE A 160 8.13 -23.90 -12.94
CA ILE A 160 9.12 -23.33 -12.02
C ILE A 160 8.60 -23.46 -10.60
N TYR A 161 9.34 -24.22 -9.79
CA TYR A 161 9.23 -24.21 -8.34
C TYR A 161 10.28 -23.26 -7.77
N THR A 162 9.91 -22.41 -6.82
CA THR A 162 10.86 -21.56 -6.11
C THR A 162 11.06 -22.07 -4.70
N ASP A 163 12.20 -22.70 -4.48
CA ASP A 163 12.66 -23.11 -3.15
C ASP A 163 13.22 -21.89 -2.42
N THR A 164 12.49 -21.40 -1.43
CA THR A 164 12.91 -20.22 -0.67
C THR A 164 13.91 -20.55 0.44
N GLY A 165 14.22 -21.83 0.66
CA GLY A 165 14.98 -22.31 1.81
C GLY A 165 14.22 -22.21 3.13
N MET A 166 12.91 -21.95 3.09
CA MET A 166 12.02 -21.83 4.26
C MET A 166 10.90 -22.87 4.26
N GLU A 167 10.85 -23.75 3.27
CA GLU A 167 9.79 -24.73 3.08
C GLU A 167 9.81 -25.81 4.16
N ILE A 168 8.62 -26.36 4.45
CA ILE A 168 8.52 -27.56 5.29
C ILE A 168 8.84 -28.82 4.50
N PRO A 169 9.33 -29.90 5.13
CA PRO A 169 9.70 -31.15 4.45
C PRO A 169 8.60 -31.73 3.56
N CYS A 170 7.32 -31.64 3.97
CA CYS A 170 6.22 -32.15 3.16
C CYS A 170 6.08 -31.45 1.80
N VAL A 171 6.50 -30.19 1.67
CA VAL A 171 6.56 -29.49 0.38
C VAL A 171 7.66 -30.08 -0.50
N GLU A 172 8.84 -30.33 0.06
CA GLU A 172 9.96 -30.94 -0.67
C GLU A 172 9.59 -32.34 -1.18
N ASP A 173 8.98 -33.17 -0.33
CA ASP A 173 8.49 -34.50 -0.70
C ASP A 173 7.46 -34.41 -1.83
N THR A 174 6.51 -33.48 -1.72
CA THR A 174 5.48 -33.26 -2.74
C THR A 174 6.10 -32.85 -4.08
N VAL A 175 7.08 -31.94 -4.07
CA VAL A 175 7.80 -31.52 -5.27
C VAL A 175 8.52 -32.71 -5.90
N LYS A 176 9.28 -33.49 -5.13
CA LYS A 176 10.00 -34.68 -5.61
C LYS A 176 9.06 -35.71 -6.23
N ASN A 177 7.94 -36.02 -5.55
CA ASN A 177 6.94 -36.96 -6.05
C ASN A 177 6.26 -36.45 -7.33
N THR A 178 5.96 -35.16 -7.39
CA THR A 178 5.37 -34.52 -8.59
C THR A 178 6.32 -34.61 -9.78
N ILE A 179 7.59 -34.25 -9.60
CA ILE A 179 8.63 -34.35 -10.64
C ILE A 179 8.68 -35.79 -11.16
N LYS A 180 8.82 -36.78 -10.26
CA LYS A 180 8.90 -38.19 -10.62
C LYS A 180 7.65 -38.68 -11.38
N SER A 181 6.46 -38.32 -10.92
CA SER A 181 5.19 -38.75 -11.52
C SER A 181 4.94 -38.14 -12.90
N TYR A 182 5.32 -36.88 -13.11
CA TYR A 182 5.10 -36.21 -14.39
C TYR A 182 6.18 -36.55 -15.41
N HIS A 183 7.45 -36.71 -15.01
CA HIS A 183 8.48 -37.19 -15.94
C HIS A 183 8.21 -38.61 -16.46
N SER A 184 7.63 -39.49 -15.63
CA SER A 184 7.28 -40.84 -16.10
C SER A 184 6.13 -40.86 -17.10
N LYS A 185 5.23 -39.86 -17.06
CA LYS A 185 4.12 -39.68 -18.00
C LYS A 185 4.52 -38.89 -19.25
N TYR A 186 5.40 -37.92 -19.08
CA TYR A 186 5.78 -36.93 -20.08
C TYR A 186 7.31 -36.78 -20.10
N PRO A 187 8.04 -37.50 -20.96
CA PRO A 187 9.51 -37.46 -20.99
C PRO A 187 10.08 -36.04 -21.23
N ALA A 188 9.38 -35.22 -22.01
CA ALA A 188 9.74 -33.82 -22.29
C ALA A 188 9.35 -32.82 -21.19
N PHE A 189 8.78 -33.28 -20.07
CA PHE A 189 8.37 -32.41 -18.98
C PHE A 189 9.54 -31.61 -18.41
N ASN A 190 9.48 -30.28 -18.50
CA ASN A 190 10.53 -29.40 -18.00
C ASN A 190 10.14 -28.79 -16.65
N PHE A 191 10.77 -29.27 -15.58
CA PHE A 191 10.59 -28.76 -14.22
C PHE A 191 11.89 -28.19 -13.68
N ILE A 192 11.88 -26.90 -13.32
CA ILE A 192 13.06 -26.16 -12.90
C ILE A 192 12.88 -25.66 -11.47
N THR A 193 13.89 -25.89 -10.64
CA THR A 193 13.95 -25.31 -9.29
C THR A 193 14.75 -24.01 -9.30
N ALA A 194 14.13 -22.94 -8.81
CA ALA A 194 14.75 -21.64 -8.59
C ALA A 194 15.14 -21.47 -7.11
N HIS A 195 16.32 -20.88 -6.87
CA HIS A 195 16.83 -20.62 -5.52
C HIS A 195 17.25 -19.14 -5.36
N PRO A 196 17.06 -18.54 -4.18
CA PRO A 196 17.64 -17.26 -3.82
C PRO A 196 19.16 -17.23 -4.04
N THR A 197 19.67 -16.11 -4.53
CA THR A 197 21.12 -15.90 -4.72
C THR A 197 21.90 -15.93 -3.40
N SER A 198 21.25 -15.54 -2.31
CA SER A 198 21.84 -15.48 -0.97
C SER A 198 21.18 -16.51 -0.06
N ASP A 199 21.96 -17.04 0.89
CA ASP A 199 21.43 -17.90 1.94
C ASP A 199 20.32 -17.20 2.74
N THR A 200 19.20 -17.90 2.93
CA THR A 200 18.01 -17.32 3.54
C THR A 200 18.20 -17.02 5.03
N ASP A 201 19.01 -17.79 5.77
CA ASP A 201 19.30 -17.50 7.19
C ASP A 201 20.03 -16.16 7.31
N LYS A 202 21.03 -15.92 6.44
CA LYS A 202 21.72 -14.62 6.35
C LYS A 202 20.78 -13.48 5.95
N LEU A 203 19.84 -13.72 5.03
CA LEU A 203 18.85 -12.70 4.68
C LEU A 203 17.96 -12.33 5.88
N TRP A 204 17.62 -13.29 6.75
CA TRP A 204 16.90 -13.00 7.99
C TRP A 204 17.73 -12.18 8.99
N ASP A 205 19.04 -12.41 9.10
CA ASP A 205 19.91 -11.55 9.90
C ASP A 205 19.95 -10.11 9.36
N LEU A 206 20.04 -9.95 8.05
CA LEU A 206 20.14 -8.62 7.40
C LEU A 206 18.82 -7.86 7.44
N PHE A 207 17.72 -8.50 7.05
CA PHE A 207 16.41 -7.86 6.92
C PHE A 207 15.58 -7.88 8.21
N GLY A 208 15.92 -8.75 9.15
CA GLY A 208 15.06 -9.20 10.25
C GLY A 208 13.86 -10.03 9.79
N PRO A 209 13.10 -10.61 10.74
CA PRO A 209 11.92 -11.42 10.45
C PRO A 209 10.94 -10.74 9.48
N PRO A 210 10.44 -11.37 8.42
CA PRO A 210 9.45 -10.75 7.53
C PRO A 210 8.17 -10.39 8.30
N SER A 211 7.45 -9.37 7.85
CA SER A 211 6.23 -8.91 8.52
C SER A 211 5.06 -8.80 7.55
N GLN A 212 3.85 -8.56 8.07
CA GLN A 212 2.67 -8.36 7.23
C GLN A 212 2.81 -7.11 6.34
N LYS A 213 3.53 -6.09 6.84
CA LYS A 213 3.81 -4.83 6.14
C LYS A 213 5.07 -4.90 5.28
N ILE A 214 6.11 -5.57 5.78
CA ILE A 214 7.44 -5.66 5.15
C ILE A 214 7.65 -7.08 4.67
N ARG A 215 7.14 -7.36 3.47
CA ARG A 215 7.10 -8.69 2.86
C ARG A 215 8.34 -8.98 2.00
N TRP A 216 9.52 -8.64 2.51
CA TRP A 216 10.76 -8.75 1.75
C TRP A 216 11.00 -10.17 1.22
N CYS A 217 10.64 -11.20 2.00
CA CYS A 217 10.82 -12.60 1.62
C CYS A 217 10.00 -13.00 0.36
N CYS A 218 8.83 -12.40 0.13
CA CYS A 218 8.06 -12.66 -1.09
C CYS A 218 8.74 -12.05 -2.32
N SER A 219 9.43 -10.92 -2.17
CA SER A 219 10.13 -10.28 -3.28
C SER A 219 11.46 -10.96 -3.52
N VAL A 220 12.31 -11.04 -2.49
CA VAL A 220 13.70 -11.49 -2.56
C VAL A 220 13.83 -13.00 -2.66
N CYS A 221 13.00 -13.77 -1.94
CA CYS A 221 13.16 -15.23 -1.91
C CYS A 221 12.22 -15.97 -2.88
N LYS A 222 11.10 -15.36 -3.31
CA LYS A 222 10.14 -15.99 -4.24
C LYS A 222 10.20 -15.40 -5.63
N SER A 223 9.96 -14.11 -5.75
CA SER A 223 9.67 -13.52 -7.06
C SER A 223 10.96 -13.21 -7.86
N VAL A 224 12.02 -12.73 -7.19
CA VAL A 224 13.34 -12.53 -7.81
C VAL A 224 13.93 -13.84 -8.35
N PRO A 225 14.02 -14.94 -7.58
CA PRO A 225 14.58 -16.19 -8.09
C PRO A 225 13.77 -16.78 -9.22
N PHE A 226 12.44 -16.70 -9.14
CA PHE A 226 11.55 -17.12 -10.22
C PHE A 226 11.90 -16.40 -11.52
N VAL A 227 11.98 -15.07 -11.51
CA VAL A 227 12.28 -14.28 -12.71
C VAL A 227 13.72 -14.53 -13.20
N GLN A 228 14.71 -14.54 -12.32
CA GLN A 228 16.10 -14.80 -12.73
C GLN A 228 16.26 -16.19 -13.35
N THR A 229 15.62 -17.22 -12.80
CA THR A 229 15.65 -18.58 -13.36
C THR A 229 14.92 -18.65 -14.69
N LEU A 230 13.73 -18.07 -14.78
CA LEU A 230 12.98 -17.96 -16.02
C LEU A 230 13.83 -17.31 -17.11
N ARG A 231 14.52 -16.20 -16.79
CA ARG A 231 15.36 -15.48 -17.75
C ARG A 231 16.59 -16.25 -18.23
N LYS A 232 17.07 -17.24 -17.47
CA LYS A 232 18.20 -18.10 -17.86
C LYS A 232 17.80 -19.24 -18.77
N HIS A 233 16.55 -19.70 -18.67
CA HIS A 233 16.05 -20.86 -19.40
C HIS A 233 15.26 -20.48 -20.65
N VAL A 234 15.03 -19.19 -20.87
CA VAL A 234 14.28 -18.69 -22.01
C VAL A 234 14.97 -17.50 -22.63
N ASP A 235 15.00 -17.48 -23.97
CA ASP A 235 15.58 -16.38 -24.74
C ASP A 235 14.66 -15.15 -24.70
N ASN A 236 14.80 -14.35 -23.62
CA ASN A 236 13.94 -13.17 -23.41
C ASN A 236 14.05 -12.12 -24.52
N GLN A 237 15.15 -12.08 -25.28
CA GLN A 237 15.31 -11.11 -26.36
C GLN A 237 14.36 -11.39 -27.52
N LYS A 238 13.89 -12.65 -27.63
CA LYS A 238 12.90 -13.07 -28.62
C LYS A 238 11.48 -13.07 -28.10
N LEU A 239 11.26 -12.94 -26.79
CA LEU A 239 9.93 -13.00 -26.20
C LEU A 239 9.25 -11.62 -26.13
N SER A 240 7.98 -11.59 -26.52
CA SER A 240 7.07 -10.48 -26.27
C SER A 240 6.45 -10.54 -24.87
N ASN A 241 6.09 -11.74 -24.39
CA ASN A 241 5.39 -11.92 -23.12
C ASN A 241 5.78 -13.22 -22.41
N ILE A 242 5.61 -13.25 -21.08
CA ILE A 242 5.70 -14.48 -20.29
C ILE A 242 4.39 -14.66 -19.53
N ILE A 243 3.74 -15.79 -19.78
CA ILE A 243 2.43 -16.13 -19.22
C ILE A 243 2.63 -17.09 -18.05
N VAL A 244 2.23 -16.67 -16.86
CA VAL A 244 2.39 -17.45 -15.63
C VAL A 244 1.03 -17.93 -15.15
N PHE A 245 0.77 -19.23 -15.31
CA PHE A 245 -0.35 -19.91 -14.67
C PHE A 245 -0.07 -20.03 -13.16
N GLU A 246 -0.95 -19.49 -12.33
CA GLU A 246 -0.85 -19.55 -10.86
C GLU A 246 -2.16 -20.00 -10.19
N GLY A 247 -2.05 -20.72 -9.07
CA GLY A 247 -3.18 -21.26 -8.31
C GLY A 247 -3.79 -20.28 -7.29
N VAL A 248 -3.94 -19.00 -7.64
CA VAL A 248 -4.58 -18.00 -6.76
C VAL A 248 -6.10 -18.08 -6.93
N ARG A 249 -6.84 -18.15 -5.81
CA ARG A 249 -8.31 -18.24 -5.78
C ARG A 249 -8.93 -17.02 -5.09
N ALA A 250 -10.14 -16.65 -5.51
CA ALA A 250 -10.92 -15.54 -4.97
C ALA A 250 -11.25 -15.77 -3.48
N GLU A 251 -11.64 -17.00 -3.13
CA GLU A 251 -12.04 -17.44 -1.78
C GLU A 251 -10.94 -17.26 -0.72
N GLU A 252 -9.66 -17.29 -1.10
CA GLU A 252 -8.54 -17.27 -0.14
C GLU A 252 -8.45 -15.99 0.71
N SER A 253 -8.99 -14.85 0.23
CA SER A 253 -9.12 -13.61 1.01
C SER A 253 -9.92 -12.53 0.27
N SER A 254 -10.50 -11.59 1.03
CA SER A 254 -11.17 -10.40 0.49
C SER A 254 -10.31 -9.56 -0.48
N ARG A 255 -8.98 -9.58 -0.32
CA ARG A 255 -8.05 -8.93 -1.26
C ARG A 255 -7.94 -9.70 -2.57
N ARG A 256 -7.83 -11.03 -2.53
CA ARG A 256 -7.68 -11.89 -3.72
C ARG A 256 -8.97 -11.94 -4.54
N ASN A 257 -10.14 -11.82 -3.91
CA ASN A 257 -11.44 -11.68 -4.59
C ASN A 257 -11.48 -10.50 -5.58
N LYS A 258 -10.65 -9.46 -5.38
CA LYS A 258 -10.59 -8.28 -6.26
C LYS A 258 -9.61 -8.45 -7.43
N TYR A 259 -8.91 -9.57 -7.52
CA TYR A 259 -7.95 -9.79 -8.60
C TYR A 259 -8.68 -10.11 -9.91
N LYS A 260 -8.11 -9.67 -11.03
CA LYS A 260 -8.60 -10.10 -12.34
C LYS A 260 -8.11 -11.52 -12.62
N ARG A 261 -8.86 -12.30 -13.39
CA ARG A 261 -8.44 -13.67 -13.76
C ARG A 261 -7.21 -13.69 -14.68
N ILE A 262 -7.06 -12.68 -15.53
CA ILE A 262 -5.84 -12.37 -16.29
C ILE A 262 -5.37 -10.98 -15.89
N ALA A 263 -4.08 -10.82 -15.59
CA ALA A 263 -3.52 -9.52 -15.22
C ALA A 263 -2.06 -9.38 -15.63
N SER A 264 -1.73 -8.29 -16.32
CA SER A 264 -0.37 -7.91 -16.73
C SER A 264 0.32 -7.07 -15.67
N ASN A 265 1.64 -7.19 -15.55
CA ASN A 265 2.51 -6.33 -14.71
C ASN A 265 2.11 -6.29 -13.22
N VAL A 266 1.59 -7.41 -12.67
CA VAL A 266 1.11 -7.45 -11.27
C VAL A 266 2.25 -7.58 -10.27
N LYS A 267 3.23 -8.46 -10.55
CA LYS A 267 4.36 -8.74 -9.64
C LYS A 267 5.68 -8.22 -10.18
N HIS A 268 5.89 -8.35 -11.49
CA HIS A 268 7.08 -7.87 -12.20
C HIS A 268 6.68 -7.41 -13.60
N ILE A 269 7.56 -6.60 -14.19
CA ILE A 269 7.42 -6.09 -15.55
C ILE A 269 7.48 -7.27 -16.53
N ASN A 270 6.61 -7.25 -17.55
CA ASN A 270 6.51 -8.23 -18.64
C ASN A 270 6.00 -9.63 -18.24
N LEU A 271 5.38 -9.77 -17.06
CA LEU A 271 4.67 -11.00 -16.68
C LEU A 271 3.15 -10.81 -16.77
N ILE A 272 2.47 -11.80 -17.35
CA ILE A 272 1.01 -11.90 -17.40
C ILE A 272 0.58 -13.09 -16.54
N ASN A 273 -0.12 -12.82 -15.44
CA ASN A 273 -0.66 -13.87 -14.58
C ASN A 273 -2.01 -14.35 -15.10
N ALA A 274 -2.14 -15.66 -15.29
CA ALA A 274 -3.39 -16.34 -15.63
C ALA A 274 -3.80 -17.27 -14.48
N ARG A 275 -5.07 -17.23 -14.08
CA ARG A 275 -5.58 -17.94 -12.89
C ARG A 275 -6.70 -18.91 -13.29
N PRO A 276 -6.38 -20.15 -13.69
CA PRO A 276 -7.36 -21.10 -14.20
C PRO A 276 -8.45 -21.43 -13.17
N ILE A 277 -8.04 -21.59 -11.91
CA ILE A 277 -8.91 -21.99 -10.79
C ILE A 277 -9.37 -20.82 -9.92
N PHE A 278 -9.41 -19.59 -10.48
CA PHE A 278 -9.67 -18.38 -9.69
C PHE A 278 -10.99 -18.43 -8.91
N GLU A 279 -12.03 -18.95 -9.55
CA GLU A 279 -13.38 -19.09 -8.98
C GLU A 279 -13.60 -20.44 -8.31
N TRP A 280 -12.54 -21.23 -8.07
CA TRP A 280 -12.70 -22.53 -7.44
C TRP A 280 -12.75 -22.40 -5.91
N SER A 281 -13.62 -23.18 -5.28
CA SER A 281 -13.70 -23.36 -3.83
C SER A 281 -12.64 -24.34 -3.34
N THR A 282 -12.39 -24.34 -2.03
CA THR A 282 -11.49 -25.31 -1.40
C THR A 282 -12.02 -26.75 -1.57
N THR A 283 -13.34 -26.94 -1.54
CA THR A 283 -14.00 -28.23 -1.75
C THR A 283 -13.78 -28.75 -3.16
N GLU A 284 -14.01 -27.92 -4.18
CA GLU A 284 -13.78 -28.25 -5.59
C GLU A 284 -12.32 -28.67 -5.84
N VAL A 285 -11.36 -27.97 -5.22
CA VAL A 285 -9.93 -28.35 -5.30
C VAL A 285 -9.67 -29.74 -4.75
N PHE A 286 -10.21 -30.10 -3.57
CA PHE A 286 -10.02 -31.44 -3.01
C PHE A 286 -10.74 -32.53 -3.79
N LEU A 287 -11.98 -32.26 -4.24
CA LEU A 287 -12.73 -33.18 -5.11
C LEU A 287 -11.96 -33.49 -6.40
N TYR A 288 -11.34 -32.47 -7.00
CA TYR A 288 -10.46 -32.67 -8.16
C TYR A 288 -9.27 -33.58 -7.85
N LEU A 289 -8.57 -33.34 -6.74
CA LEU A 289 -7.43 -34.16 -6.34
C LEU A 289 -7.83 -35.63 -6.11
N PHE A 290 -9.00 -35.87 -5.49
CA PHE A 290 -9.55 -37.22 -5.32
C PHE A 290 -9.93 -37.85 -6.66
N GLN A 291 -10.69 -37.16 -7.50
CA GLN A 291 -11.13 -37.63 -8.82
C GLN A 291 -9.94 -37.99 -9.73
N ARG A 292 -8.83 -37.25 -9.63
CA ARG A 292 -7.62 -37.45 -10.44
C ARG A 292 -6.59 -38.36 -9.76
N ASN A 293 -6.86 -38.83 -8.55
CA ASN A 293 -5.93 -39.59 -7.72
C ASN A 293 -4.54 -38.92 -7.63
N ILE A 294 -4.53 -37.60 -7.41
CA ILE A 294 -3.31 -36.82 -7.22
C ILE A 294 -2.96 -36.84 -5.74
N GLU A 295 -1.72 -37.22 -5.43
CA GLU A 295 -1.25 -37.31 -4.04
C GLU A 295 -1.31 -35.94 -3.35
N ILE A 296 -2.12 -35.86 -2.30
CA ILE A 296 -2.27 -34.67 -1.46
C ILE A 296 -1.01 -34.51 -0.62
N ASN A 297 -0.45 -33.29 -0.59
CA ASN A 297 0.64 -32.96 0.32
C ASN A 297 0.27 -33.31 1.76
N LYS A 298 1.10 -34.15 2.41
CA LYS A 298 0.85 -34.74 3.73
C LYS A 298 0.51 -33.72 4.82
N ALA A 299 1.01 -32.48 4.71
CA ALA A 299 0.68 -31.42 5.67
C ALA A 299 -0.82 -31.06 5.70
N TYR A 300 -1.55 -31.19 4.58
CA TYR A 300 -3.02 -31.02 4.57
C TYR A 300 -3.73 -32.13 5.33
N ARG A 301 -3.21 -33.36 5.30
CA ARG A 301 -3.75 -34.49 6.08
C ARG A 301 -3.52 -34.29 7.58
N GLN A 302 -2.44 -33.60 7.94
CA GLN A 302 -2.07 -33.24 9.31
C GLN A 302 -2.78 -31.96 9.83
N GLY A 303 -3.77 -31.44 9.10
CA GLY A 303 -4.63 -30.33 9.53
C GLY A 303 -4.19 -28.93 9.09
N MET A 304 -3.09 -28.81 8.33
CA MET A 304 -2.68 -27.52 7.79
C MET A 304 -3.54 -27.14 6.58
N TRP A 305 -4.32 -26.07 6.67
CA TRP A 305 -5.13 -25.58 5.53
C TRP A 305 -4.33 -24.75 4.50
N ARG A 306 -3.16 -24.24 4.88
CA ARG A 306 -2.19 -23.58 3.99
C ARG A 306 -0.80 -24.13 4.26
N VAL A 307 -0.15 -24.56 3.19
CA VAL A 307 1.16 -25.22 3.22
C VAL A 307 2.18 -24.35 2.48
N GLY A 308 3.41 -24.28 3.00
CA GLY A 308 4.46 -23.44 2.45
C GLY A 308 5.64 -23.32 3.41
N CYS A 309 5.91 -22.11 3.89
CA CYS A 309 7.08 -21.81 4.73
C CYS A 309 6.86 -22.19 6.20
N SER A 310 7.93 -22.59 6.90
CA SER A 310 7.93 -22.99 8.32
C SER A 310 7.69 -21.84 9.30
N VAL A 311 7.95 -20.59 8.89
CA VAL A 311 7.56 -19.39 9.64
C VAL A 311 7.05 -18.33 8.66
N CYS A 312 5.77 -17.95 8.81
CA CYS A 312 5.13 -16.97 7.92
C CYS A 312 4.36 -15.92 8.72
N PRO A 313 4.57 -14.61 8.47
CA PRO A 313 3.83 -13.55 9.17
C PRO A 313 2.33 -13.53 8.84
N PHE A 314 1.88 -14.31 7.85
CA PHE A 314 0.47 -14.49 7.47
C PHE A 314 -0.13 -15.82 7.95
N ALA A 315 0.64 -16.73 8.54
CA ALA A 315 0.10 -17.95 9.18
C ALA A 315 -0.84 -17.54 10.32
N SER A 316 -1.82 -18.34 10.71
CA SER A 316 -2.61 -18.07 11.92
C SER A 316 -1.86 -18.55 13.17
N LYS A 317 -2.29 -18.16 14.39
CA LYS A 317 -1.70 -18.74 15.60
C LYS A 317 -1.84 -20.28 15.65
N PRO A 318 -3.02 -20.87 15.36
CA PRO A 318 -3.17 -22.32 15.38
C PRO A 318 -2.35 -23.02 14.30
N ALA A 319 -2.12 -22.40 13.14
CA ALA A 319 -1.25 -22.98 12.12
C ALA A 319 0.20 -23.16 12.61
N ASN A 320 0.67 -22.28 13.51
CA ASN A 320 2.01 -22.39 14.09
C ASN A 320 2.13 -23.58 15.05
N TYR A 321 1.03 -24.04 15.68
CA TYR A 321 1.06 -25.26 16.50
C TYR A 321 1.52 -26.46 15.69
N TYR A 322 0.86 -26.70 14.54
CA TYR A 322 1.20 -27.80 13.65
C TYR A 322 2.65 -27.69 13.15
N LEU A 323 3.11 -26.48 12.83
CA LEU A 323 4.50 -26.25 12.41
C LEU A 323 5.52 -26.56 13.53
N GLY A 324 5.22 -26.14 14.76
CA GLY A 324 6.08 -26.39 15.92
C GLY A 324 6.17 -27.86 16.29
N VAL A 325 5.05 -28.59 16.23
CA VAL A 325 4.99 -30.01 16.60
C VAL A 325 5.55 -30.92 15.50
N LEU A 326 5.18 -30.67 14.24
CA LEU A 326 5.54 -31.56 13.12
C LEU A 326 6.90 -31.24 12.53
N PHE A 327 7.33 -29.98 12.56
CA PHE A 327 8.55 -29.50 11.91
C PHE A 327 9.38 -28.61 12.85
N PRO A 328 9.72 -29.08 14.07
CA PRO A 328 10.41 -28.26 15.07
C PRO A 328 11.73 -27.70 14.55
N LYS A 329 12.55 -28.53 13.89
CA LYS A 329 13.85 -28.13 13.33
C LYS A 329 13.74 -26.98 12.32
N GLN A 330 12.82 -27.07 11.36
CA GLN A 330 12.61 -26.04 10.34
C GLN A 330 11.98 -24.77 10.92
N THR A 331 11.16 -24.91 11.95
CA THR A 331 10.52 -23.79 12.65
C THR A 331 11.52 -23.04 13.53
N GLU A 332 12.28 -23.74 14.36
CA GLU A 332 13.32 -23.20 15.24
C GLU A 332 14.42 -22.45 14.48
N LYS A 333 14.79 -22.94 13.28
CA LYS A 333 15.74 -22.26 12.38
C LYS A 333 15.39 -20.79 12.16
N PHE A 334 14.10 -20.43 12.10
CA PHE A 334 13.67 -19.05 11.91
C PHE A 334 13.13 -18.37 13.18
N VAL A 335 12.58 -19.14 14.12
CA VAL A 335 12.15 -18.61 15.42
C VAL A 335 13.33 -18.02 16.19
N LYS A 336 14.55 -18.56 16.05
CA LYS A 336 15.77 -17.98 16.64
C LYS A 336 15.98 -16.50 16.26
N HIS A 337 15.64 -16.11 15.03
CA HIS A 337 15.74 -14.71 14.56
C HIS A 337 14.70 -13.80 15.22
N ILE A 338 13.50 -14.34 15.46
CA ILE A 338 12.45 -13.63 16.19
C ILE A 338 12.84 -13.46 17.66
N HIS A 339 13.44 -14.49 18.25
CA HIS A 339 13.99 -14.44 19.61
C HIS A 339 15.11 -13.39 19.72
N LYS A 340 16.08 -13.39 18.79
CA LYS A 340 17.15 -12.37 18.70
C LYS A 340 16.57 -10.96 18.59
N LEU A 341 15.53 -10.78 17.77
CA LEU A 341 14.81 -9.50 17.66
C LEU A 341 14.13 -9.11 18.99
N ALA A 342 13.55 -10.05 19.74
CA ALA A 342 12.94 -9.75 21.04
C ALA A 342 13.99 -9.24 22.04
N LEU A 343 15.13 -9.94 22.15
CA LEU A 343 16.26 -9.56 23.01
C LEU A 343 16.78 -8.16 22.67
N SER A 344 17.01 -7.89 21.39
CA SER A 344 17.50 -6.59 20.91
C SER A 344 16.54 -5.41 21.18
N ARG A 345 15.27 -5.70 21.48
CA ARG A 345 14.25 -4.71 21.88
C ARG A 345 14.17 -4.53 23.39
N GLY A 346 15.09 -5.14 24.15
CA GLY A 346 15.14 -5.05 25.61
C GLY A 346 14.22 -6.03 26.34
N MET A 347 13.67 -7.03 25.65
CA MET A 347 12.93 -8.11 26.33
C MET A 347 13.93 -9.08 26.96
N THR A 348 13.94 -9.17 28.29
CA THR A 348 14.85 -10.06 29.04
C THR A 348 14.13 -11.26 29.67
N ASP A 349 12.81 -11.17 29.83
CA ASP A 349 11.97 -12.19 30.42
C ASP A 349 11.59 -13.26 29.37
N SER A 350 11.95 -14.52 29.65
CA SER A 350 11.71 -15.67 28.77
C SER A 350 10.23 -15.88 28.45
N GLU A 351 9.33 -15.68 29.42
CA GLU A 351 7.89 -15.85 29.20
C GLU A 351 7.30 -14.71 28.35
N LYS A 352 7.83 -13.49 28.50
CA LYS A 352 7.47 -12.38 27.59
C LYS A 352 7.94 -12.64 26.16
N ILE A 353 9.13 -13.22 25.98
CA ILE A 353 9.64 -13.56 24.64
C ILE A 353 8.80 -14.67 24.02
N LYS A 354 8.46 -15.72 24.77
CA LYS A 354 7.55 -16.78 24.31
C LYS A 354 6.21 -16.20 23.88
N THR A 355 5.63 -15.32 24.70
CA THR A 355 4.37 -14.64 24.40
C THR A 355 4.48 -13.82 23.12
N TYR A 356 5.55 -13.03 22.96
CA TYR A 356 5.81 -12.22 21.76
C TYR A 356 5.95 -13.05 20.47
N ILE A 357 6.43 -14.29 20.58
CA ILE A 357 6.53 -15.23 19.46
C ILE A 357 5.17 -15.87 19.17
N SER A 358 4.50 -16.40 20.20
CA SER A 358 3.27 -17.17 20.09
C SER A 358 2.06 -16.31 19.71
N ASP A 359 2.00 -15.08 20.23
CA ASP A 359 0.98 -14.10 19.88
C ASP A 359 1.20 -13.46 18.50
N ARG A 360 2.38 -13.67 17.92
CA ARG A 360 2.85 -13.14 16.63
C ARG A 360 3.01 -11.63 16.58
N SER A 361 3.28 -10.98 17.72
CA SER A 361 3.55 -9.55 17.82
C SER A 361 4.69 -9.09 16.90
N TRP A 362 5.68 -9.96 16.67
CA TRP A 362 6.77 -9.71 15.70
C TRP A 362 6.28 -9.50 14.25
N ALA A 363 5.19 -10.15 13.85
CA ALA A 363 4.66 -10.09 12.49
C ALA A 363 4.07 -8.71 12.15
N GLY A 364 3.84 -7.86 13.17
CA GLY A 364 3.37 -6.48 13.02
C GLY A 364 4.46 -5.44 12.79
N ARG A 365 5.75 -5.81 12.80
CA ARG A 365 6.84 -4.82 12.69
C ARG A 365 6.72 -3.97 11.43
N SER A 366 7.05 -2.69 11.56
CA SER A 366 7.00 -1.69 10.48
C SER A 366 8.35 -1.04 10.20
N GLY A 367 9.45 -1.62 10.72
CA GLY A 367 10.77 -1.03 10.59
C GLY A 367 11.88 -1.87 11.20
N GLY A 368 13.02 -1.21 11.40
CA GLY A 368 14.30 -1.78 11.79
C GLY A 368 14.58 -1.88 13.28
N ILE A 369 13.66 -1.49 14.18
CA ILE A 369 13.95 -1.47 15.62
C ILE A 369 14.35 -2.86 16.10
N GLY A 370 15.55 -2.97 16.66
CA GLY A 370 16.16 -4.21 17.15
C GLY A 370 16.90 -5.02 16.07
N ILE A 371 16.97 -4.54 14.83
CA ILE A 371 17.72 -5.23 13.77
C ILE A 371 19.09 -4.59 13.67
N ASP A 372 20.14 -5.41 13.78
CA ASP A 372 21.51 -4.96 13.60
C ASP A 372 21.75 -4.58 12.13
N ASN A 373 22.23 -3.35 11.90
CA ASN A 373 22.58 -2.86 10.58
C ASN A 373 24.07 -3.03 10.27
N PHE A 374 24.86 -3.62 11.19
CA PHE A 374 26.30 -3.84 11.08
C PHE A 374 27.10 -2.54 10.88
N GLY A 375 26.59 -1.44 11.45
CA GLY A 375 27.16 -0.09 11.31
C GLY A 375 26.86 0.60 9.97
N VAL A 376 26.04 -0.02 9.11
CA VAL A 376 25.65 0.54 7.81
C VAL A 376 24.50 1.51 7.98
N SER A 377 24.71 2.76 7.58
CA SER A 377 23.70 3.81 7.71
C SER A 377 23.87 4.90 6.67
N ASN A 378 22.79 5.63 6.42
CA ASN A 378 22.89 6.95 5.83
C ASN A 378 22.05 7.94 6.63
N ASP A 379 22.57 9.16 6.76
CA ASP A 379 21.83 10.30 7.30
C ASP A 379 21.65 11.31 6.18
N ILE A 380 20.40 11.69 5.93
CA ILE A 380 20.05 12.65 4.87
C ILE A 380 19.53 13.91 5.55
N VAL A 381 20.24 15.02 5.32
CA VAL A 381 19.90 16.35 5.80
C VAL A 381 19.53 17.20 4.59
N ILE A 382 18.32 17.74 4.61
CA ILE A 382 17.80 18.61 3.55
C ILE A 382 17.55 19.98 4.20
N THR A 383 18.25 21.00 3.71
CA THR A 383 18.01 22.41 4.08
C THR A 383 17.43 23.14 2.87
N ALA A 384 17.05 24.41 3.02
CA ALA A 384 16.62 25.23 1.89
C ALA A 384 17.75 25.36 0.82
N GLU A 385 19.00 25.44 1.27
CA GLU A 385 20.16 25.76 0.43
C GLU A 385 20.90 24.52 -0.11
N SER A 386 20.74 23.36 0.53
CA SER A 386 21.48 22.17 0.11
C SER A 386 20.84 20.84 0.50
N TYR A 387 21.19 19.82 -0.26
CA TYR A 387 21.00 18.41 0.06
C TYR A 387 22.34 17.83 0.51
N LYS A 388 22.37 17.16 1.66
CA LYS A 388 23.55 16.46 2.17
C LYS A 388 23.18 15.04 2.60
N ALA A 389 23.94 14.06 2.13
CA ALA A 389 23.85 12.67 2.58
C ALA A 389 25.20 12.22 3.15
N ILE A 390 25.20 11.71 4.38
CA ILE A 390 26.35 11.09 5.02
C ILE A 390 26.14 9.58 4.93
N ILE A 391 27.00 8.88 4.21
CA ILE A 391 26.91 7.44 3.94
C ILE A 391 28.02 6.74 4.70
N ARG A 392 27.66 5.84 5.63
CA ARG A 392 28.60 5.08 6.45
C ARG A 392 28.57 3.61 6.09
N ARG A 393 29.76 3.03 5.95
CA ARG A 393 30.03 1.64 5.56
C ARG A 393 29.19 1.23 4.35
N GLN A 394 29.30 2.01 3.27
CA GLN A 394 28.58 1.69 2.03
C GLN A 394 28.89 0.28 1.56
N ARG A 395 27.88 -0.42 1.04
CA ARG A 395 28.02 -1.80 0.55
C ARG A 395 28.20 -1.88 -0.96
N GLU A 396 28.02 -0.76 -1.67
CA GLU A 396 28.08 -0.74 -3.12
C GLU A 396 28.60 0.59 -3.66
N ASN A 397 29.04 0.59 -4.91
CA ASN A 397 29.59 1.77 -5.59
C ASN A 397 28.51 2.85 -5.89
N LEU A 398 28.69 4.04 -5.32
CA LEU A 398 27.80 5.19 -5.50
C LEU A 398 27.78 5.73 -6.95
N LEU A 399 28.95 5.87 -7.55
CA LEU A 399 29.11 6.40 -8.92
C LEU A 399 28.42 5.49 -9.93
N GLU A 400 28.53 4.18 -9.73
CA GLU A 400 27.88 3.20 -10.59
C GLU A 400 26.36 3.31 -10.49
N TRP A 401 25.80 3.44 -9.29
CA TRP A 401 24.36 3.66 -9.13
C TRP A 401 23.87 4.97 -9.74
N LEU A 402 24.66 6.04 -9.69
CA LEU A 402 24.30 7.33 -10.29
C LEU A 402 24.04 7.21 -11.80
N LYS A 403 24.65 6.25 -12.49
CA LYS A 403 24.43 6.01 -13.93
C LYS A 403 22.97 5.66 -14.23
N THR A 404 22.22 5.17 -13.25
CA THR A 404 20.78 4.89 -13.44
C THR A 404 19.94 6.17 -13.53
N LEU A 405 20.43 7.31 -13.05
CA LEU A 405 19.67 8.57 -13.04
C LEU A 405 19.76 9.33 -14.37
N GLY A 406 20.92 9.30 -15.03
CA GLY A 406 21.18 10.05 -16.25
C GLY A 406 22.63 9.97 -16.71
N THR A 407 22.94 10.65 -17.81
CA THR A 407 24.30 10.77 -18.34
C THR A 407 25.13 11.68 -17.45
N MET A 408 26.34 11.27 -17.08
CA MET A 408 27.18 12.04 -16.15
C MET A 408 28.58 12.29 -16.70
N SER A 409 29.18 13.39 -16.27
CA SER A 409 30.61 13.64 -16.38
C SER A 409 31.21 13.69 -14.97
N ILE A 410 32.42 13.15 -14.83
CA ILE A 410 33.10 13.02 -13.54
C ILE A 410 34.43 13.76 -13.63
N LYS A 411 34.72 14.61 -12.65
CA LYS A 411 36.00 15.29 -12.47
C LYS A 411 36.54 14.97 -11.08
N GLN A 412 37.66 14.26 -11.03
CA GLN A 412 38.34 13.97 -9.76
C GLN A 412 39.24 15.14 -9.36
N LYS A 413 39.11 15.63 -8.12
CA LYS A 413 39.99 16.63 -7.50
C LYS A 413 40.36 16.19 -6.09
N ASN A 414 41.55 15.62 -5.92
CA ASN A 414 42.03 15.07 -4.64
C ASN A 414 41.01 14.08 -4.03
N GLU A 415 40.59 14.31 -2.78
CA GLU A 415 39.59 13.50 -2.05
C GLU A 415 38.12 13.83 -2.41
N THR A 416 37.91 14.76 -3.34
CA THR A 416 36.58 15.16 -3.80
C THR A 416 36.36 14.77 -5.25
N THR A 417 35.24 14.12 -5.51
CA THR A 417 34.75 13.77 -6.84
C THR A 417 33.58 14.70 -7.18
N GLU A 418 33.77 15.55 -8.18
CA GLU A 418 32.70 16.40 -8.72
C GLU A 418 31.99 15.65 -9.85
N VAL A 419 30.67 15.56 -9.76
CA VAL A 419 29.82 14.88 -10.72
C VAL A 419 28.77 15.87 -11.24
N GLU A 420 28.77 16.07 -12.56
CA GLU A 420 27.66 16.74 -13.24
C GLU A 420 26.83 15.69 -13.96
N ILE A 421 25.54 15.61 -13.61
CA ILE A 421 24.62 14.62 -14.17
C ILE A 421 23.42 15.29 -14.82
N LEU A 422 23.14 14.92 -16.08
CA LEU A 422 21.97 15.35 -16.84
C LEU A 422 20.82 14.38 -16.57
N ILE A 423 19.85 14.83 -15.78
CA ILE A 423 18.67 14.04 -15.40
C ILE A 423 17.44 14.72 -15.98
N GLN A 424 16.75 14.07 -16.92
CA GLN A 424 15.51 14.59 -17.52
C GLN A 424 15.63 16.03 -18.06
N GLY A 425 16.78 16.36 -18.68
CA GLY A 425 17.04 17.69 -19.24
C GLY A 425 17.58 18.73 -18.24
N VAL A 426 17.76 18.35 -16.97
CA VAL A 426 18.27 19.23 -15.91
C VAL A 426 19.67 18.78 -15.48
N TYR A 427 20.60 19.73 -15.38
CA TYR A 427 21.94 19.48 -14.83
C TYR A 427 21.92 19.56 -13.30
N ILE A 428 22.29 18.46 -12.64
CA ILE A 428 22.48 18.41 -11.19
C ILE A 428 23.98 18.34 -10.89
N GLN A 429 24.44 19.22 -10.00
CA GLN A 429 25.82 19.23 -9.52
C GLN A 429 25.89 18.48 -8.20
N ILE A 430 26.78 17.50 -8.13
CA ILE A 430 26.98 16.63 -6.98
C ILE A 430 28.47 16.64 -6.62
N SER A 431 28.80 16.96 -5.38
CA SER A 431 30.15 16.84 -4.83
C SER A 431 30.19 15.68 -3.84
N ILE A 432 31.09 14.72 -4.07
CA ILE A 432 31.27 13.53 -3.24
C ILE A 432 32.65 13.61 -2.58
N THR A 433 32.70 13.64 -1.24
CA THR A 433 33.94 13.71 -0.47
C THR A 433 34.11 12.44 0.35
N LYS A 434 35.28 11.80 0.25
CA LYS A 434 35.67 10.72 1.15
C LYS A 434 36.15 11.33 2.48
N VAL A 435 35.44 11.06 3.57
CA VAL A 435 35.79 11.56 4.91
C VAL A 435 36.79 10.63 5.58
N ASP A 436 36.58 9.33 5.43
CA ASP A 436 37.45 8.25 5.90
C ASP A 436 37.20 6.99 5.04
N ASP A 437 37.85 5.87 5.35
CA ASP A 437 37.71 4.61 4.59
C ASP A 437 36.30 4.02 4.60
N THR A 438 35.47 4.42 5.54
CA THR A 438 34.10 3.91 5.71
C THR A 438 33.03 4.96 5.46
N THR A 439 33.37 6.26 5.39
CA THR A 439 32.40 7.35 5.33
C THR A 439 32.56 8.20 4.07
N LEU A 440 31.47 8.34 3.31
CA LEU A 440 31.36 9.29 2.21
C LEU A 440 30.33 10.36 2.54
N THR A 441 30.58 11.59 2.09
CA THR A 441 29.59 12.66 2.09
C THR A 441 29.24 13.01 0.65
N LEU A 442 27.94 13.05 0.34
CA LEU A 442 27.41 13.57 -0.93
C LEU A 442 26.68 14.89 -0.67
N THR A 443 26.98 15.93 -1.44
CA THR A 443 26.28 17.22 -1.38
C THR A 443 25.81 17.67 -2.74
N SER A 444 24.68 18.39 -2.77
CA SER A 444 24.19 19.06 -3.98
C SER A 444 23.42 20.33 -3.58
N LYS A 445 23.72 21.45 -4.22
CA LYS A 445 23.06 22.74 -3.95
C LYS A 445 21.77 22.90 -4.73
N ASN A 446 21.76 22.50 -6.00
CA ASN A 446 20.65 22.77 -6.92
C ASN A 446 19.58 21.66 -6.96
N VAL A 447 19.84 20.46 -6.42
CA VAL A 447 18.84 19.37 -6.45
C VAL A 447 17.55 19.69 -5.69
N ASN A 448 17.59 20.62 -4.73
CA ASN A 448 16.41 21.04 -3.97
C ASN A 448 15.36 21.77 -4.83
N GLU A 449 15.78 22.37 -5.94
CA GLU A 449 14.88 22.99 -6.93
C GLU A 449 14.06 21.92 -7.69
N TYR A 450 14.50 20.66 -7.66
CA TYR A 450 13.94 19.54 -8.42
C TYR A 450 13.54 18.38 -7.49
N PRO A 451 12.38 18.47 -6.83
CA PRO A 451 12.07 17.56 -5.73
C PRO A 451 11.91 16.09 -6.16
N VAL A 452 11.47 15.84 -7.40
CA VAL A 452 11.41 14.50 -7.99
C VAL A 452 12.82 13.92 -8.15
N ILE A 453 13.76 14.70 -8.66
CA ILE A 453 15.17 14.30 -8.84
C ILE A 453 15.84 14.08 -7.49
N ARG A 454 15.58 14.95 -6.51
CA ARG A 454 16.02 14.75 -5.12
C ARG A 454 15.56 13.42 -4.56
N GLY A 455 14.28 13.09 -4.75
CA GLY A 455 13.72 11.81 -4.33
C GLY A 455 14.44 10.61 -4.97
N LEU A 456 14.78 10.70 -6.26
CA LEU A 456 15.57 9.69 -6.96
C LEU A 456 17.00 9.59 -6.40
N LEU A 457 17.66 10.71 -6.14
CA LEU A 457 19.00 10.75 -5.53
C LEU A 457 19.00 10.12 -4.13
N THR A 458 18.01 10.42 -3.29
CA THR A 458 17.83 9.75 -1.99
C THR A 458 17.66 8.23 -2.11
N LYS A 459 16.95 7.77 -3.13
CA LYS A 459 16.78 6.32 -3.40
C LYS A 459 18.08 5.68 -3.84
N ILE A 460 18.92 6.39 -4.61
CA ILE A 460 20.28 5.95 -4.95
C ILE A 460 21.15 5.86 -3.71
N VAL A 461 21.17 6.89 -2.86
CA VAL A 461 21.88 6.87 -1.58
C VAL A 461 21.49 5.62 -0.77
N ASN A 462 20.19 5.32 -0.64
CA ASN A 462 19.74 4.11 0.04
C ASN A 462 20.23 2.80 -0.59
N LYS A 463 20.29 2.72 -1.93
CA LYS A 463 20.80 1.53 -2.62
C LYS A 463 22.29 1.35 -2.39
N THR A 464 23.08 2.42 -2.53
CA THR A 464 24.52 2.44 -2.25
C THR A 464 24.82 2.00 -0.83
N THR A 465 24.07 2.52 0.14
CA THR A 465 24.24 2.17 1.56
C THR A 465 23.87 0.71 1.84
N TYR A 466 22.67 0.28 1.45
CA TYR A 466 22.06 -0.96 1.94
C TYR A 466 22.09 -2.12 0.94
N CYS A 467 22.85 -2.04 -0.15
CA CYS A 467 22.89 -3.13 -1.13
C CYS A 467 23.34 -4.46 -0.48
N VAL A 468 22.63 -5.54 -0.79
CA VAL A 468 23.00 -6.91 -0.39
C VAL A 468 22.84 -7.88 -1.58
N HIS A 469 22.87 -7.32 -2.80
CA HIS A 469 22.67 -8.06 -4.05
C HIS A 469 21.40 -8.93 -4.07
N CYS A 470 20.31 -8.44 -3.47
CA CYS A 470 19.03 -9.17 -3.39
C CYS A 470 18.33 -9.39 -4.75
N GLY A 471 18.91 -8.95 -5.87
CA GLY A 471 18.42 -9.15 -7.24
C GLY A 471 17.18 -8.36 -7.63
N LEU A 472 16.50 -7.69 -6.69
CA LEU A 472 15.25 -6.97 -7.01
C LEU A 472 15.44 -5.87 -8.07
N CYS A 473 16.54 -5.11 -8.00
CA CYS A 473 16.78 -4.04 -8.97
C CYS A 473 17.06 -4.57 -10.39
N GLU A 474 17.68 -5.74 -10.49
CA GLU A 474 17.99 -6.43 -11.75
C GLU A 474 16.73 -6.96 -12.42
N VAL A 475 15.80 -7.56 -11.65
CA VAL A 475 14.53 -8.07 -12.21
C VAL A 475 13.58 -6.94 -12.62
N GLU A 476 13.62 -5.80 -11.92
CA GLU A 476 12.81 -4.61 -12.22
C GLU A 476 13.35 -3.78 -13.40
N CYS A 477 14.55 -4.08 -13.90
CA CYS A 477 15.09 -3.41 -15.08
C CYS A 477 14.45 -3.98 -16.37
N PRO A 478 13.65 -3.20 -17.12
CA PRO A 478 12.92 -3.72 -18.29
C PRO A 478 13.84 -4.14 -19.44
N ILE A 479 15.02 -3.52 -19.54
CA ILE A 479 16.03 -3.76 -20.58
C ILE A 479 17.26 -4.50 -20.03
N GLN A 480 17.20 -4.96 -18.78
CA GLN A 480 18.23 -5.78 -18.13
C GLN A 480 19.63 -5.12 -18.06
N ALA A 481 19.69 -3.79 -18.04
CA ALA A 481 20.94 -3.02 -17.95
C ALA A 481 21.61 -3.02 -16.56
N ILE A 482 21.17 -3.85 -15.62
CA ILE A 482 21.71 -3.91 -14.25
C ILE A 482 22.19 -5.34 -13.98
N SER A 483 23.47 -5.49 -13.63
CA SER A 483 24.07 -6.75 -13.19
C SER A 483 24.75 -6.57 -11.83
N PHE A 484 24.72 -7.62 -11.00
CA PHE A 484 25.45 -7.68 -9.73
C PHE A 484 26.61 -8.69 -9.74
N LYS A 485 26.99 -9.23 -10.92
CA LYS A 485 28.04 -10.25 -11.03
C LYS A 485 29.25 -9.72 -11.83
N PRO A 486 30.47 -9.64 -11.25
CA PRO A 486 30.85 -9.93 -9.85
C PRO A 486 30.51 -8.79 -8.85
N SER A 487 30.21 -7.60 -9.35
CA SER A 487 29.81 -6.41 -8.58
C SER A 487 28.70 -5.66 -9.35
N LEU A 488 28.16 -4.59 -8.78
CA LEU A 488 27.22 -3.73 -9.52
C LEU A 488 27.87 -3.21 -10.81
N LYS A 489 27.17 -3.38 -11.92
CA LYS A 489 27.47 -2.76 -13.21
C LYS A 489 26.17 -2.29 -13.87
N ILE A 490 26.17 -1.05 -14.34
CA ILE A 490 25.10 -0.45 -15.15
C ILE A 490 25.60 -0.39 -16.59
N ASP A 491 24.90 -1.09 -17.47
CA ASP A 491 25.21 -1.12 -18.90
C ASP A 491 24.86 0.20 -19.59
N GLU A 492 25.59 0.53 -20.66
CA GLU A 492 25.38 1.76 -21.44
C GLU A 492 24.01 1.80 -22.13
N SER A 493 23.38 0.64 -22.35
CA SER A 493 22.01 0.56 -22.84
C SER A 493 20.96 1.11 -21.87
N CYS A 494 21.33 1.45 -20.62
CA CYS A 494 20.42 2.00 -19.62
C CYS A 494 19.68 3.25 -20.12
N VAL A 495 18.37 3.13 -20.35
CA VAL A 495 17.50 4.24 -20.80
C VAL A 495 17.03 5.18 -19.67
N HIS A 496 17.65 5.11 -18.49
CA HIS A 496 17.31 5.94 -17.31
C HIS A 496 15.80 5.99 -16.96
N CYS A 497 15.09 4.88 -17.09
CA CYS A 497 13.64 4.82 -16.81
C CYS A 497 13.28 4.88 -15.31
N HIS A 498 14.29 4.83 -14.43
CA HIS A 498 14.19 4.88 -12.96
C HIS A 498 13.30 3.82 -12.30
N LYS A 499 12.80 2.80 -13.02
CA LYS A 499 11.98 1.71 -12.46
C LYS A 499 12.69 0.99 -11.30
N CYS A 500 13.97 0.70 -11.46
CA CYS A 500 14.81 0.12 -10.41
C CYS A 500 14.80 0.92 -9.09
N SER A 501 14.55 2.23 -9.13
CA SER A 501 14.49 3.11 -7.96
C SER A 501 13.06 3.43 -7.51
N THR A 502 12.06 3.22 -8.36
CA THR A 502 10.67 3.63 -8.10
C THR A 502 9.73 2.48 -7.76
N SER A 503 10.09 1.22 -8.06
CA SER A 503 9.30 0.02 -7.69
C SER A 503 9.17 -0.17 -6.18
N ILE A 504 10.06 0.43 -5.38
CA ILE A 504 10.06 0.40 -3.91
C ILE A 504 10.07 1.84 -3.40
N GLU A 505 9.26 2.15 -2.39
CA GLU A 505 9.07 3.52 -1.86
C GLU A 505 10.42 4.17 -1.49
N LYS A 506 11.28 3.44 -0.76
CA LYS A 506 12.62 3.89 -0.35
C LYS A 506 13.71 3.61 -1.38
N GLY A 507 13.37 3.06 -2.55
CA GLY A 507 14.31 2.62 -3.58
C GLY A 507 15.05 1.32 -3.24
N CYS A 508 15.20 0.98 -1.97
CA CYS A 508 15.81 -0.28 -1.53
C CYS A 508 14.89 -0.98 -0.53
N ILE A 509 14.59 -2.26 -0.76
CA ILE A 509 13.72 -3.05 0.10
C ILE A 509 14.37 -3.33 1.47
N LEU A 510 15.71 -3.40 1.53
CA LEU A 510 16.42 -3.49 2.81
C LEU A 510 16.34 -2.17 3.58
N ALA A 511 16.55 -1.04 2.91
CA ALA A 511 16.39 0.28 3.54
C ALA A 511 14.97 0.48 4.10
N GLN A 512 13.95 0.01 3.37
CA GLN A 512 12.56 0.01 3.87
C GLN A 512 12.38 -0.93 5.06
N SER A 513 13.04 -2.09 5.08
CA SER A 513 12.98 -3.04 6.19
C SER A 513 13.65 -2.52 7.46
N LEU A 514 14.75 -1.80 7.31
CA LEU A 514 15.59 -1.27 8.39
C LEU A 514 15.19 0.13 8.84
N GLN A 515 14.18 0.74 8.22
CA GLN A 515 13.76 2.09 8.56
C GLN A 515 13.36 2.16 10.05
N LEU A 516 14.03 3.03 10.81
CA LEU A 516 13.62 3.33 12.16
C LEU A 516 12.44 4.33 12.12
N PRO A 517 11.41 4.16 12.96
CA PRO A 517 10.42 5.20 13.14
C PRO A 517 11.09 6.43 13.74
N ILE A 518 10.79 7.61 13.20
CA ILE A 518 11.40 8.89 13.57
C ILE A 518 10.94 9.37 14.97
N GLY A 519 10.22 8.55 15.73
CA GLY A 519 9.58 8.90 17.00
C GLY A 519 10.09 8.10 18.17
N GLY A 520 11.19 8.57 18.79
CA GLY A 520 11.65 8.10 20.10
C GLY A 520 11.71 9.24 21.12
N GLU A 521 12.40 10.34 20.78
CA GLU A 521 12.59 11.45 21.74
C GLU A 521 11.88 12.74 21.34
N LYS A 522 11.54 12.93 20.05
CA LYS A 522 10.87 14.15 19.54
C LYS A 522 9.34 14.10 19.56
N MET A 523 8.72 13.06 20.13
CA MET A 523 7.26 12.99 20.26
C MET A 523 6.66 14.01 21.23
N LYS A 524 7.47 14.72 22.04
CA LYS A 524 6.98 15.87 22.81
C LYS A 524 6.75 17.15 21.99
N LYS A 525 7.05 17.17 20.68
CA LYS A 525 6.74 18.29 19.78
C LYS A 525 6.02 17.82 18.52
N SER A 526 4.84 17.21 18.67
CA SER A 526 3.94 16.96 17.54
C SER A 526 2.55 17.50 17.86
N THR A 527 2.38 18.81 17.69
CA THR A 527 1.21 19.33 16.99
C THR A 527 1.59 20.67 16.34
N THR A 528 2.31 20.63 15.21
CA THR A 528 2.28 21.75 14.25
C THR A 528 0.87 21.96 13.67
N GLY A 529 -0.12 21.15 14.08
CA GLY A 529 -1.49 21.19 13.62
C GLY A 529 -1.66 20.69 12.19
N LEU A 530 -0.61 20.25 11.49
CA LEU A 530 -0.70 19.81 10.10
C LEU A 530 -1.50 18.50 9.96
N ASP A 531 -1.16 17.43 10.69
CA ASP A 531 -1.84 16.12 10.58
C ASP A 531 -3.15 16.03 11.38
N ARG A 532 -4.01 17.05 11.27
CA ARG A 532 -5.31 17.07 11.95
C ARG A 532 -6.47 16.58 11.08
N TYR A 533 -6.35 16.52 9.76
CA TYR A 533 -7.49 16.12 8.90
C TYR A 533 -7.53 14.63 8.54
N LYS A 534 -6.57 13.82 9.02
CA LYS A 534 -6.33 12.46 8.52
C LYS A 534 -6.20 12.50 6.99
N LYS A 535 -7.05 11.79 6.23
CA LYS A 535 -7.05 11.77 4.75
C LYS A 535 -8.36 12.29 4.14
N PHE A 536 -9.27 12.83 4.95
CA PHE A 536 -10.61 13.23 4.50
C PHE A 536 -10.65 14.73 4.25
N GLY A 537 -11.05 15.13 3.04
CA GLY A 537 -11.28 16.53 2.68
C GLY A 537 -12.66 17.02 3.11
N MET A 538 -12.83 18.35 3.10
CA MET A 538 -14.10 19.03 3.29
C MET A 538 -14.89 18.98 1.99
N ARG A 539 -16.12 18.44 2.01
CA ARG A 539 -16.91 18.20 0.79
C ARG A 539 -18.13 19.09 0.74
N GLU A 540 -18.51 19.52 -0.46
CA GLU A 540 -19.70 20.32 -0.73
C GLU A 540 -20.96 19.73 -0.10
N MET A 541 -21.26 18.47 -0.41
CA MET A 541 -22.44 17.80 0.14
C MET A 541 -22.46 17.76 1.67
N TRP A 542 -21.29 17.68 2.33
CA TRP A 542 -21.21 17.64 3.79
C TRP A 542 -21.48 19.01 4.38
N VAL A 543 -20.91 20.07 3.79
CA VAL A 543 -21.12 21.45 4.24
C VAL A 543 -22.57 21.87 4.02
N ASN A 544 -23.14 21.59 2.85
CA ASN A 544 -24.53 21.95 2.54
C ASN A 544 -25.51 21.19 3.44
N SER A 545 -25.27 19.89 3.66
CA SER A 545 -26.07 19.11 4.60
C SER A 545 -25.93 19.61 6.04
N PHE A 546 -24.73 19.97 6.49
CA PHE A 546 -24.51 20.56 7.81
C PHE A 546 -25.24 21.90 7.97
N LEU A 547 -25.16 22.79 6.98
CA LEU A 547 -25.84 24.09 7.03
C LEU A 547 -27.38 23.97 7.01
N SER A 548 -27.93 22.87 6.50
CA SER A 548 -29.37 22.63 6.51
C SER A 548 -29.95 22.22 7.87
N ASP A 549 -29.14 21.64 8.77
CA ASP A 549 -29.56 21.26 10.13
C ASP A 549 -28.39 21.34 11.13
N PRO A 550 -27.81 22.53 11.40
CA PRO A 550 -26.53 22.64 12.09
C PRO A 550 -26.53 22.08 13.52
N GLU A 551 -27.67 22.11 14.19
CA GLU A 551 -27.82 21.69 15.59
C GLU A 551 -27.86 20.16 15.72
N ARG A 552 -28.53 19.45 14.80
CA ARG A 552 -28.73 17.99 14.90
C ARG A 552 -27.89 17.17 13.92
N TRP A 553 -27.20 17.80 12.97
CA TRP A 553 -26.48 17.10 11.91
C TRP A 553 -25.50 16.02 12.41
N PHE A 554 -24.83 16.23 13.56
CA PHE A 554 -23.90 15.24 14.11
C PHE A 554 -24.57 13.97 14.64
N GLU A 555 -25.88 13.99 14.87
CA GLU A 555 -26.70 12.86 15.30
C GLU A 555 -27.34 12.13 14.11
N THR A 556 -27.60 12.85 13.01
CA THR A 556 -28.42 12.37 11.88
C THR A 556 -27.63 12.02 10.61
N ASN A 557 -26.34 12.35 10.54
CA ASN A 557 -25.51 12.08 9.36
C ASN A 557 -25.19 10.59 9.14
N THR A 558 -24.81 10.23 7.92
CA THR A 558 -24.43 8.86 7.52
C THR A 558 -22.91 8.68 7.35
N LEU A 559 -22.09 9.54 7.97
CA LEU A 559 -20.63 9.47 7.80
C LEU A 559 -20.02 8.36 8.64
N GLY A 560 -18.95 7.75 8.12
CA GLY A 560 -18.19 6.72 8.84
C GLY A 560 -17.46 7.28 10.07
N THR A 561 -17.10 6.37 10.99
CA THR A 561 -16.51 6.68 12.32
C THR A 561 -15.27 7.58 12.24
N ASP A 562 -14.47 7.44 11.19
CA ASP A 562 -13.25 8.24 10.98
C ASP A 562 -13.49 9.57 10.23
N GLN A 563 -14.63 9.73 9.55
CA GLN A 563 -14.97 10.93 8.77
C GLN A 563 -15.49 12.06 9.66
N ILE A 564 -16.32 11.73 10.66
CA ILE A 564 -16.92 12.72 11.58
C ILE A 564 -15.84 13.54 12.31
N PRO A 565 -14.80 12.94 12.93
CA PRO A 565 -13.77 13.72 13.62
C PRO A 565 -12.96 14.61 12.66
N SER A 566 -12.72 14.16 11.43
CA SER A 566 -12.04 14.97 10.41
C SER A 566 -12.88 16.15 9.96
N PHE A 567 -14.18 15.94 9.71
CA PHE A 567 -15.08 17.01 9.28
C PHE A 567 -15.31 18.06 10.38
N LYS A 568 -15.44 17.65 11.65
CA LYS A 568 -15.48 18.59 12.79
C LYS A 568 -14.27 19.52 12.82
N ARG A 569 -13.07 19.01 12.50
CA ARG A 569 -11.85 19.82 12.44
C ARG A 569 -11.88 20.81 11.27
N TRP A 570 -12.32 20.39 10.10
CA TRP A 570 -12.54 21.30 8.96
C TRP A 570 -13.53 22.41 9.28
N LEU A 571 -14.66 22.09 9.93
CA LEU A 571 -15.67 23.08 10.32
C LEU A 571 -15.13 24.09 11.34
N LYS A 572 -14.33 23.64 12.33
CA LYS A 572 -13.65 24.56 13.26
C LYS A 572 -12.69 25.50 12.56
N ASP A 573 -11.83 24.97 11.69
CA ASP A 573 -10.87 25.80 10.96
C ASP A 573 -11.59 26.72 9.94
N ALA A 574 -12.75 26.33 9.43
CA ALA A 574 -13.63 27.17 8.62
C ALA A 574 -14.45 28.18 9.44
N ASN A 575 -14.30 28.20 10.76
CA ASN A 575 -15.06 29.01 11.72
C ASN A 575 -16.59 28.78 11.68
N LEU A 576 -17.02 27.57 11.31
CA LEU A 576 -18.41 27.10 11.32
C LEU A 576 -18.76 26.38 12.63
N LEU A 577 -17.75 25.92 13.37
CA LEU A 577 -17.91 25.42 14.74
C LEU A 577 -17.00 26.18 15.69
N ASN A 578 -17.49 26.40 16.91
CA ASN A 578 -16.68 26.91 18.00
C ASN A 578 -15.84 25.80 18.68
N ASN A 579 -15.09 26.16 19.72
CA ASN A 579 -14.25 25.21 20.45
C ASN A 579 -15.04 24.10 21.15
N SER A 580 -16.28 24.36 21.59
CA SER A 580 -17.19 23.38 22.19
C SER A 580 -17.90 22.47 21.18
N ASN A 581 -17.59 22.59 19.88
CA ASN A 581 -18.25 21.88 18.77
C ASN A 581 -19.72 22.28 18.54
N SER A 582 -20.13 23.47 18.97
CA SER A 582 -21.44 24.03 18.64
C SER A 582 -21.35 24.91 17.38
N PRO A 583 -22.42 25.03 16.58
CA PRO A 583 -22.50 25.98 15.47
C PRO A 583 -22.06 27.39 15.89
N SER A 584 -21.26 28.04 15.06
CA SER A 584 -20.82 29.42 15.31
C SER A 584 -21.88 30.45 14.85
N GLU A 585 -21.72 31.71 15.25
CA GLU A 585 -22.56 32.81 14.77
C GLU A 585 -22.54 32.93 13.24
N LEU A 586 -21.41 32.59 12.60
CA LEU A 586 -21.27 32.60 11.14
C LEU A 586 -22.22 31.59 10.47
N VAL A 587 -22.55 30.47 11.13
CA VAL A 587 -23.51 29.49 10.59
C VAL A 587 -24.90 30.10 10.45
N GLY A 588 -25.34 30.91 11.41
CA GLY A 588 -26.64 31.59 11.32
C GLY A 588 -26.75 32.50 10.09
N VAL A 589 -25.66 33.16 9.72
CA VAL A 589 -25.60 33.99 8.51
C VAL A 589 -25.58 33.13 7.25
N LEU A 590 -24.69 32.12 7.19
CA LEU A 590 -24.47 31.32 5.99
C LEU A 590 -25.58 30.32 5.69
N ALA A 591 -26.28 29.79 6.71
CA ALA A 591 -27.42 28.90 6.51
C ALA A 591 -28.58 29.60 5.77
N SER A 592 -28.67 30.93 5.87
CA SER A 592 -29.66 31.74 5.16
C SER A 592 -29.14 32.33 3.83
N CYS A 593 -27.94 31.96 3.40
CA CYS A 593 -27.31 32.44 2.18
C CYS A 593 -27.62 31.49 1.02
N GLU A 594 -28.37 31.96 0.01
CA GLU A 594 -28.72 31.16 -1.18
C GLU A 594 -27.53 30.97 -2.14
N TYR A 595 -26.48 31.78 -2.01
CA TYR A 595 -25.33 31.77 -2.88
C TYR A 595 -24.21 30.88 -2.32
N ASN A 596 -24.21 29.61 -2.74
CA ASN A 596 -23.18 28.62 -2.39
C ASN A 596 -21.75 29.12 -2.66
N ASP A 597 -21.56 29.95 -3.70
CA ASP A 597 -20.26 30.52 -4.00
C ASP A 597 -19.72 31.43 -2.89
N VAL A 598 -20.60 32.22 -2.27
CA VAL A 598 -20.23 33.11 -1.15
C VAL A 598 -19.81 32.27 0.06
N ILE A 599 -20.55 31.20 0.35
CA ILE A 599 -20.25 30.26 1.44
C ILE A 599 -18.83 29.70 1.29
N TRP A 600 -18.52 29.13 0.12
CA TRP A 600 -17.22 28.48 -0.09
C TRP A 600 -16.05 29.46 -0.17
N GLN A 601 -16.26 30.67 -0.69
CA GLN A 601 -15.23 31.70 -0.65
C GLN A 601 -14.95 32.17 0.79
N ILE A 602 -15.98 32.31 1.65
CA ILE A 602 -15.81 32.63 3.08
C ILE A 602 -15.12 31.48 3.83
N VAL A 603 -15.52 30.24 3.57
CA VAL A 603 -14.85 29.04 4.11
C VAL A 603 -13.36 29.09 3.76
N TRP A 604 -13.00 29.38 2.51
CA TRP A 604 -11.60 29.46 2.08
C TRP A 604 -10.79 30.54 2.83
N VAL A 605 -11.39 31.72 3.05
CA VAL A 605 -10.77 32.79 3.86
C VAL A 605 -10.46 32.28 5.27
N ASN A 606 -11.43 31.65 5.94
CA ASN A 606 -11.21 31.15 7.30
C ASN A 606 -10.17 30.01 7.34
N LEU A 607 -10.22 29.10 6.37
CA LEU A 607 -9.23 28.03 6.26
C LEU A 607 -7.81 28.57 6.08
N PHE A 608 -7.60 29.65 5.32
CA PHE A 608 -6.28 30.28 5.23
C PHE A 608 -5.72 30.70 6.60
N TYR A 609 -6.56 31.28 7.47
CA TYR A 609 -6.14 31.76 8.79
C TYR A 609 -5.94 30.63 9.80
N ASN A 610 -6.73 29.56 9.72
CA ASN A 610 -6.79 28.54 10.77
C ASN A 610 -6.18 27.18 10.39
N SER A 611 -6.01 26.90 9.09
CA SER A 611 -5.50 25.62 8.57
C SER A 611 -4.06 25.76 8.06
N PRO A 612 -3.06 25.14 8.72
CA PRO A 612 -1.66 25.21 8.31
C PRO A 612 -1.40 24.68 6.88
N ILE A 613 -2.13 23.64 6.46
CA ILE A 613 -1.96 23.07 5.11
C ILE A 613 -2.52 23.99 4.03
N VAL A 614 -3.61 24.70 4.31
CA VAL A 614 -4.20 25.67 3.38
C VAL A 614 -3.33 26.93 3.31
N ASN A 615 -2.85 27.40 4.47
CA ASN A 615 -1.91 28.51 4.55
C ASN A 615 -0.63 28.24 3.72
N TRP A 616 -0.04 27.06 3.90
CA TRP A 616 1.10 26.60 3.11
C TRP A 616 0.78 26.52 1.62
N TYR A 617 -0.37 25.94 1.23
CA TYR A 617 -0.74 25.89 -0.19
C TYR A 617 -0.90 27.29 -0.81
N ILE A 618 -1.43 28.25 -0.04
CA ILE A 618 -1.58 29.65 -0.48
C ILE A 618 -0.22 30.33 -0.64
N SER A 619 0.83 29.93 0.06
CA SER A 619 2.18 30.50 -0.14
C SER A 619 2.83 30.07 -1.46
N LEU A 620 2.37 29.00 -2.10
CA LEU A 620 2.91 28.53 -3.37
C LEU A 620 2.63 29.52 -4.53
N PRO A 621 3.47 29.55 -5.58
CA PRO A 621 3.18 30.31 -6.80
C PRO A 621 1.83 29.97 -7.45
N PHE A 622 1.10 31.00 -7.90
CA PHE A 622 -0.09 30.84 -8.76
C PHE A 622 0.31 30.44 -10.19
N ASP A 623 -0.67 29.92 -10.93
CA ASP A 623 -0.60 29.56 -12.34
C ASP A 623 0.46 28.48 -12.68
N ARG A 624 0.77 27.65 -11.67
CA ARG A 624 1.68 26.51 -11.78
C ARG A 624 0.94 25.20 -11.48
N ALA A 625 1.22 24.19 -12.32
CA ALA A 625 0.78 22.83 -12.10
C ALA A 625 1.78 22.09 -11.19
N TYR A 626 1.25 21.31 -10.25
CA TYR A 626 2.03 20.48 -9.35
C TYR A 626 1.49 19.05 -9.35
N THR A 627 2.38 18.08 -9.38
CA THR A 627 2.06 16.70 -9.01
C THR A 627 1.93 16.59 -7.49
N LYS A 628 1.18 15.58 -7.03
CA LYS A 628 1.09 15.28 -5.58
C LYS A 628 2.46 15.03 -4.94
N ASN A 629 3.38 14.41 -5.66
CA ASN A 629 4.72 14.13 -5.16
C ASN A 629 5.55 15.40 -5.01
N GLU A 630 5.49 16.32 -5.99
CA GLU A 630 6.17 17.62 -5.86
C GLU A 630 5.67 18.40 -4.65
N LEU A 631 4.35 18.46 -4.45
CA LEU A 631 3.76 19.10 -3.27
C LEU A 631 4.24 18.47 -1.96
N LEU A 632 4.31 17.15 -1.90
CA LEU A 632 4.79 16.44 -0.71
C LEU A 632 6.27 16.72 -0.43
N GLU A 633 7.08 16.85 -1.47
CA GLU A 633 8.49 17.17 -1.33
C GLU A 633 8.74 18.64 -0.94
N LEU A 634 7.91 19.57 -1.43
CA LEU A 634 7.90 20.97 -0.99
C LEU A 634 7.52 21.07 0.50
N LEU A 635 6.52 20.29 0.95
CA LEU A 635 6.19 20.19 2.37
C LEU A 635 7.35 19.67 3.22
N LEU A 636 8.15 18.73 2.71
CA LEU A 636 9.31 18.21 3.43
C LEU A 636 10.42 19.25 3.59
N ILE A 637 10.53 20.19 2.65
CA ILE A 637 11.46 21.33 2.74
C ILE A 637 10.97 22.32 3.80
N GLU A 638 9.68 22.67 3.76
CA GLU A 638 9.08 23.66 4.66
C GLU A 638 9.03 23.18 6.11
N PHE A 639 8.78 21.87 6.31
CA PHE A 639 8.63 21.27 7.63
C PHE A 639 9.70 20.18 7.88
N PRO A 640 10.99 20.57 7.96
CA PRO A 640 12.08 19.62 8.16
C PRO A 640 11.93 18.95 9.54
N GLY A 641 11.75 17.64 9.55
CA GLY A 641 11.59 16.85 10.78
C GLY A 641 10.20 16.21 10.96
N ILE A 642 9.21 16.52 10.12
CA ILE A 642 7.95 15.77 10.06
C ILE A 642 8.10 14.61 9.08
N ALA A 643 7.65 13.42 9.47
CA ALA A 643 7.72 12.25 8.60
C ALA A 643 6.90 12.44 7.33
N ARG A 644 7.43 11.99 6.18
CA ARG A 644 6.75 12.03 4.87
C ARG A 644 5.33 11.46 4.90
N SER A 645 5.13 10.33 5.60
CA SER A 645 3.81 9.71 5.75
C SER A 645 2.82 10.61 6.51
N THR A 646 3.31 11.35 7.50
CA THR A 646 2.52 12.29 8.32
C THR A 646 2.15 13.53 7.53
N LEU A 647 3.02 14.03 6.65
CA LEU A 647 2.72 15.15 5.73
C LEU A 647 1.80 14.75 4.57
N ASN A 648 1.85 13.49 4.14
CA ASN A 648 0.99 12.99 3.06
C ASN A 648 -0.50 12.95 3.45
N ASN A 649 -0.80 12.80 4.75
CA ASN A 649 -2.17 12.83 5.26
C ASN A 649 -2.87 14.18 4.98
N PRO A 650 -2.41 15.33 5.52
CA PRO A 650 -3.05 16.62 5.28
C PRO A 650 -2.99 17.05 3.82
N LEU A 651 -1.92 16.72 3.09
CA LEU A 651 -1.89 16.95 1.64
C LEU A 651 -3.00 16.18 0.92
N SER A 652 -3.22 14.91 1.29
CA SER A 652 -4.31 14.12 0.72
C SER A 652 -5.68 14.68 1.10
N ALA A 653 -5.84 15.18 2.32
CA ALA A 653 -7.07 15.84 2.75
C ALA A 653 -7.35 17.12 1.95
N LEU A 654 -6.35 17.99 1.77
CA LEU A 654 -6.47 19.20 0.94
C LEU A 654 -6.86 18.88 -0.51
N LEU A 655 -6.17 17.92 -1.13
CA LEU A 655 -6.49 17.49 -2.50
C LEU A 655 -7.89 16.88 -2.58
N ASN A 656 -8.34 16.15 -1.54
CA ASN A 656 -9.71 15.63 -1.49
C ASN A 656 -10.75 16.76 -1.33
N THR A 657 -10.42 17.83 -0.60
CA THR A 657 -11.27 19.03 -0.51
C THR A 657 -11.45 19.64 -1.89
N PHE A 658 -10.36 19.87 -2.64
CA PHE A 658 -10.46 20.39 -4.00
C PHE A 658 -11.27 19.49 -4.94
N ASP A 659 -11.06 18.17 -4.84
CA ASP A 659 -11.76 17.20 -5.68
C ASP A 659 -13.27 17.10 -5.40
N ASN A 660 -13.75 17.59 -4.26
CA ASN A 660 -15.12 17.41 -3.79
C ASN A 660 -15.77 18.74 -3.36
N SER A 661 -15.28 19.88 -3.83
CA SER A 661 -15.86 21.19 -3.52
C SER A 661 -15.69 22.19 -4.66
N PRO A 662 -16.47 23.29 -4.66
CA PRO A 662 -16.32 24.40 -5.61
C PRO A 662 -14.92 25.02 -5.67
N LEU A 663 -14.08 24.82 -4.64
CA LEU A 663 -12.70 25.29 -4.61
C LEU A 663 -11.86 24.72 -5.76
N GLY A 664 -12.09 23.46 -6.14
CA GLY A 664 -11.40 22.83 -7.27
C GLY A 664 -12.14 22.96 -8.59
N SER A 665 -13.48 22.85 -8.59
CA SER A 665 -14.30 22.86 -9.80
C SER A 665 -14.63 24.27 -10.29
N THR A 666 -15.41 25.04 -9.52
CA THR A 666 -15.93 26.36 -9.92
C THR A 666 -14.85 27.44 -9.84
N PHE A 667 -14.16 27.53 -8.71
CA PHE A 667 -13.17 28.59 -8.46
C PHE A 667 -11.78 28.27 -9.00
N ARG A 668 -11.51 26.99 -9.26
CA ARG A 668 -10.25 26.47 -9.83
C ARG A 668 -8.99 26.82 -9.03
N ILE A 669 -9.13 27.20 -7.75
CA ILE A 669 -8.03 27.53 -6.83
C ILE A 669 -7.12 26.31 -6.59
N GLY A 670 -7.67 25.11 -6.70
CA GLY A 670 -6.93 23.85 -6.77
C GLY A 670 -7.55 22.93 -7.82
N GLU A 671 -7.51 23.33 -9.09
CA GLU A 671 -8.08 22.56 -10.20
C GLU A 671 -7.39 21.19 -10.34
N ILE A 672 -8.16 20.10 -10.21
CA ILE A 672 -7.64 18.73 -10.20
C ILE A 672 -7.72 18.10 -11.59
N GLU A 673 -6.58 17.58 -12.06
CA GLU A 673 -6.49 16.73 -13.26
C GLU A 673 -6.37 15.27 -12.83
N LYS A 674 -7.23 14.39 -13.39
CA LYS A 674 -7.29 12.96 -13.02
C LYS A 674 -6.81 12.05 -14.14
N LYS A 675 -6.12 10.98 -13.74
CA LYS A 675 -5.85 9.81 -14.57
C LYS A 675 -6.55 8.59 -13.97
N GLY A 676 -7.70 8.22 -14.53
CA GLY A 676 -8.59 7.23 -13.92
C GLY A 676 -9.10 7.70 -12.56
N LYS A 677 -8.85 6.92 -11.49
CA LYS A 677 -9.25 7.27 -10.12
C LYS A 677 -8.19 8.07 -9.34
N SER A 678 -6.99 8.28 -9.90
CA SER A 678 -5.90 9.00 -9.23
C SER A 678 -5.77 10.44 -9.71
N ILE A 679 -5.48 11.35 -8.76
CA ILE A 679 -5.09 12.73 -9.03
C ILE A 679 -3.69 12.73 -9.65
N GLU A 680 -3.58 13.21 -10.88
CA GLU A 680 -2.32 13.33 -11.61
C GLU A 680 -1.63 14.66 -11.29
N ARG A 681 -2.37 15.77 -11.39
CA ARG A 681 -1.89 17.12 -11.11
C ARG A 681 -2.95 17.96 -10.40
N VAL A 682 -2.48 18.99 -9.70
CA VAL A 682 -3.29 20.11 -9.22
C VAL A 682 -2.74 21.41 -9.77
N MET A 683 -3.62 22.22 -10.35
CA MET A 683 -3.29 23.52 -10.91
C MET A 683 -3.80 24.61 -9.98
N LYS A 684 -2.88 25.42 -9.44
CA LYS A 684 -3.24 26.55 -8.57
C LYS A 684 -3.61 27.76 -9.43
N ARG A 685 -4.90 28.04 -9.64
CA ARG A 685 -5.34 29.21 -10.41
C ARG A 685 -5.65 30.40 -9.52
N ARG A 686 -5.66 31.58 -10.13
CA ARG A 686 -6.23 32.81 -9.57
C ARG A 686 -7.75 32.77 -9.68
N LEU A 687 -8.44 33.27 -8.66
CA LEU A 687 -9.89 33.46 -8.72
C LEU A 687 -10.24 34.55 -9.73
N LEU A 688 -11.19 34.27 -10.62
CA LEU A 688 -11.61 35.22 -11.66
C LEU A 688 -12.42 36.38 -11.10
N GLN A 689 -13.40 36.07 -10.24
CA GLN A 689 -14.30 37.05 -9.64
C GLN A 689 -14.57 36.66 -8.19
N ILE A 690 -14.42 37.64 -7.29
CA ILE A 690 -14.73 37.51 -5.86
C ILE A 690 -16.09 38.14 -5.60
N ASN A 691 -16.89 37.51 -4.75
CA ASN A 691 -18.17 38.07 -4.34
C ASN A 691 -17.99 39.28 -3.41
N THR A 692 -18.84 40.30 -3.57
CA THR A 692 -18.81 41.52 -2.73
C THR A 692 -18.91 41.19 -1.24
N ALA A 693 -19.83 40.29 -0.86
CA ALA A 693 -19.98 39.79 0.51
C ALA A 693 -18.68 39.17 1.04
N THR A 694 -18.01 38.35 0.23
CA THR A 694 -16.72 37.73 0.57
C THR A 694 -15.62 38.78 0.70
N MET A 695 -15.57 39.78 -0.18
CA MET A 695 -14.60 40.87 -0.09
C MET A 695 -14.75 41.64 1.23
N ILE A 696 -15.98 42.00 1.59
CA ILE A 696 -16.29 42.65 2.88
C ILE A 696 -15.78 41.78 4.03
N TYR A 697 -16.17 40.50 4.06
CA TYR A 697 -15.76 39.58 5.11
C TYR A 697 -14.22 39.44 5.19
N ALA A 698 -13.53 39.29 4.05
CA ALA A 698 -12.08 39.13 3.99
C ALA A 698 -11.32 40.38 4.45
N LEU A 699 -11.78 41.59 4.08
CA LEU A 699 -11.19 42.86 4.52
C LEU A 699 -11.34 43.04 6.03
N TYR A 700 -12.54 42.82 6.55
CA TYR A 700 -12.79 42.89 7.99
C TYR A 700 -12.03 41.79 8.75
N LYS A 701 -11.87 40.59 8.18
CA LYS A 701 -11.08 39.52 8.79
C LYS A 701 -9.60 39.89 8.84
N TYR A 702 -9.06 40.47 7.76
CA TYR A 702 -7.71 41.01 7.73
C TYR A 702 -7.52 42.12 8.77
N ALA A 703 -8.48 43.05 8.87
CA ALA A 703 -8.44 44.15 9.82
C ALA A 703 -8.50 43.68 11.28
N GLU A 704 -9.36 42.70 11.58
CA GLU A 704 -9.47 42.08 12.90
C GLU A 704 -8.15 41.41 13.32
N VAL A 705 -7.57 40.59 12.44
CA VAL A 705 -6.33 39.85 12.74
C VAL A 705 -5.13 40.78 12.92
N ASN A 706 -5.05 41.86 12.14
CA ASN A 706 -3.95 42.83 12.20
C ASN A 706 -4.25 44.03 13.14
N ASN A 707 -5.41 44.05 13.79
CA ASN A 707 -5.93 45.17 14.58
C ASN A 707 -5.80 46.54 13.86
N LYS A 708 -6.17 46.58 12.57
CA LYS A 708 -5.94 47.74 11.69
C LYS A 708 -7.10 47.94 10.72
N TYR A 709 -7.84 49.03 10.92
CA TYR A 709 -9.05 49.37 10.15
C TYR A 709 -8.82 50.49 9.12
N TYR A 710 -7.66 51.14 9.17
CA TYR A 710 -7.20 52.05 8.14
C TYR A 710 -6.11 51.35 7.32
N LEU A 711 -6.42 51.01 6.08
CA LEU A 711 -5.60 50.19 5.19
C LEU A 711 -5.26 50.98 3.92
N THR A 712 -4.30 50.50 3.15
CA THR A 712 -4.06 51.00 1.78
C THR A 712 -4.15 49.87 0.77
N VAL A 713 -4.47 50.20 -0.49
CA VAL A 713 -4.46 49.24 -1.60
C VAL A 713 -3.06 48.64 -1.77
N ARG A 714 -2.01 49.47 -1.66
CA ARG A 714 -0.60 48.99 -1.69
C ARG A 714 -0.31 47.97 -0.61
N GLU A 715 -0.78 48.19 0.61
CA GLU A 715 -0.61 47.23 1.71
C GLU A 715 -1.26 45.89 1.37
N LEU A 716 -2.47 45.88 0.79
CA LEU A 716 -3.14 44.63 0.42
C LEU A 716 -2.49 43.91 -0.78
N ILE A 717 -1.70 44.62 -1.59
CA ILE A 717 -0.97 44.09 -2.75
C ILE A 717 0.43 43.59 -2.38
N ASP A 718 1.08 44.18 -1.37
CA ASP A 718 2.44 43.82 -1.01
C ASP A 718 2.54 42.32 -0.66
N SER A 719 3.44 41.63 -1.36
CA SER A 719 3.79 40.23 -1.14
C SER A 719 4.16 39.89 0.32
N LYS A 720 4.65 40.89 1.08
CA LYS A 720 5.02 40.75 2.49
C LYS A 720 3.80 40.78 3.42
N SER A 721 2.69 41.38 2.98
CA SER A 721 1.43 41.41 3.73
C SER A 721 0.80 40.04 3.74
N ASN A 722 0.52 39.49 4.93
CA ASN A 722 -0.05 38.16 5.06
C ASN A 722 -1.55 38.21 5.34
N GLY A 723 -2.34 37.53 4.50
CA GLY A 723 -3.78 37.34 4.70
C GLY A 723 -4.72 38.33 4.02
N GLY A 724 -4.22 39.24 3.19
CA GLY A 724 -5.10 40.07 2.36
C GLY A 724 -5.87 39.23 1.31
N PRO A 725 -7.04 39.70 0.83
CA PRO A 725 -7.85 39.00 -0.17
C PRO A 725 -7.08 38.73 -1.48
N ILE A 726 -6.16 39.61 -1.86
CA ILE A 726 -5.29 39.43 -3.03
C ILE A 726 -4.42 38.17 -2.89
N LYS A 727 -3.83 37.92 -1.72
CA LYS A 727 -2.97 36.76 -1.49
C LYS A 727 -3.78 35.46 -1.43
N ILE A 728 -4.93 35.49 -0.76
CA ILE A 728 -5.80 34.32 -0.57
C ILE A 728 -6.34 33.81 -1.91
N PHE A 729 -6.70 34.72 -2.82
CA PHE A 729 -7.40 34.40 -4.07
C PHE A 729 -6.59 34.66 -5.34
N GLY A 730 -5.42 35.30 -5.24
CA GLY A 730 -4.58 35.64 -6.40
C GLY A 730 -5.15 36.76 -7.28
N LEU A 731 -6.02 37.63 -6.73
CA LEU A 731 -6.75 38.67 -7.46
C LEU A 731 -5.81 39.70 -8.11
N LYS A 732 -6.26 40.28 -9.22
CA LYS A 732 -5.62 41.47 -9.80
C LYS A 732 -6.02 42.72 -9.01
N GLN A 733 -5.14 43.73 -8.99
CA GLN A 733 -5.42 45.02 -8.34
C GLN A 733 -6.69 45.69 -8.89
N SER A 734 -6.94 45.60 -10.19
CA SER A 734 -8.16 46.15 -10.83
C SER A 734 -9.43 45.61 -10.19
N ASN A 735 -9.49 44.30 -9.96
CA ASN A 735 -10.66 43.64 -9.38
C ASN A 735 -10.88 44.08 -7.92
N LEU A 736 -9.80 44.29 -7.15
CA LEU A 736 -9.92 44.81 -5.79
C LEU A 736 -10.52 46.23 -5.81
N VAL A 737 -9.98 47.12 -6.65
CA VAL A 737 -10.41 48.52 -6.74
C VAL A 737 -11.88 48.64 -7.17
N GLU A 738 -12.31 47.85 -8.14
CA GLU A 738 -13.69 47.83 -8.64
C GLU A 738 -14.67 47.42 -7.54
N VAL A 739 -14.40 46.32 -6.84
CA VAL A 739 -15.25 45.84 -5.75
C VAL A 739 -15.29 46.84 -4.59
N LEU A 740 -14.15 47.45 -4.25
CA LEU A 740 -14.07 48.48 -3.20
C LEU A 740 -14.95 49.70 -3.50
N ARG A 741 -14.92 50.20 -4.74
CA ARG A 741 -15.79 51.31 -5.16
C ARG A 741 -17.26 50.92 -5.10
N GLY A 742 -17.59 49.72 -5.58
CA GLY A 742 -18.95 49.19 -5.49
C GLY A 742 -19.47 49.07 -4.05
N ILE A 743 -18.63 48.64 -3.10
CA ILE A 743 -19.04 48.57 -1.69
C ILE A 743 -19.28 49.98 -1.12
N GLN A 744 -18.42 50.96 -1.42
CA GLN A 744 -18.62 52.33 -0.95
C GLN A 744 -19.92 52.94 -1.48
N GLU A 745 -20.21 52.76 -2.76
CA GLU A 745 -21.44 53.27 -3.39
C GLU A 745 -22.69 52.62 -2.78
N TYR A 746 -22.60 51.33 -2.47
CA TYR A 746 -23.68 50.57 -1.85
C TYR A 746 -23.88 50.88 -0.36
N ASP A 747 -22.79 50.97 0.41
CA ASP A 747 -22.81 51.18 1.85
C ASP A 747 -21.52 51.80 2.40
N SER A 748 -21.44 53.14 2.30
CA SER A 748 -20.33 53.94 2.84
C SER A 748 -20.17 53.89 4.37
N GLU A 749 -21.10 53.27 5.11
CA GLU A 749 -20.96 53.03 6.55
C GLU A 749 -20.10 51.81 6.85
N LEU A 750 -20.01 50.83 5.93
CA LEU A 750 -19.12 49.69 6.05
C LEU A 750 -17.69 50.11 5.73
N LEU A 751 -17.49 50.75 4.58
CA LEU A 751 -16.17 51.21 4.18
C LEU A 751 -16.21 52.47 3.33
N LYS A 752 -15.17 53.28 3.48
CA LYS A 752 -14.89 54.43 2.63
C LYS A 752 -13.54 54.25 1.95
N VAL A 753 -13.44 54.68 0.71
CA VAL A 753 -12.23 54.59 -0.10
C VAL A 753 -11.93 55.92 -0.78
N ASP A 754 -10.68 56.35 -0.65
CA ASP A 754 -10.14 57.54 -1.32
C ASP A 754 -9.14 57.08 -2.37
N LEU A 755 -9.61 56.91 -3.61
CA LEU A 755 -8.86 56.29 -4.72
C LEU A 755 -8.58 57.27 -5.87
N VAL A 756 -8.38 58.56 -5.55
CA VAL A 756 -8.18 59.66 -6.51
C VAL A 756 -6.78 60.27 -6.34
N ALA A 757 -6.15 60.67 -7.44
CA ALA A 757 -4.93 61.50 -7.47
C ALA A 757 -3.81 61.07 -6.48
N ASN A 758 -3.37 59.81 -6.57
CA ASN A 758 -2.36 59.15 -5.74
C ASN A 758 -2.77 58.71 -4.31
N LEU A 759 -4.02 58.92 -3.90
CA LEU A 759 -4.56 58.31 -2.69
C LEU A 759 -5.00 56.86 -2.96
N ASP A 760 -4.72 55.98 -2.01
CA ASP A 760 -5.07 54.56 -2.07
C ASP A 760 -5.64 54.04 -0.73
N ASN A 761 -6.29 54.92 0.02
CA ASN A 761 -6.74 54.65 1.38
C ASN A 761 -8.07 53.89 1.41
N ILE A 762 -8.18 52.97 2.35
CA ILE A 762 -9.38 52.18 2.65
C ILE A 762 -9.65 52.33 4.15
N ASN A 763 -10.79 52.89 4.51
CA ASN A 763 -11.19 53.09 5.90
C ASN A 763 -12.40 52.22 6.21
N LEU A 764 -12.18 51.17 7.00
CA LEU A 764 -13.21 50.25 7.47
C LEU A 764 -13.82 50.78 8.77
N ASN A 765 -15.13 50.65 8.92
CA ASN A 765 -15.79 51.07 10.14
C ASN A 765 -15.56 50.05 11.27
N LYS A 766 -14.74 50.44 12.25
CA LYS A 766 -14.37 49.63 13.43
C LYS A 766 -15.54 49.17 14.32
N LYS A 767 -16.75 49.70 14.10
CA LYS A 767 -17.97 49.25 14.80
C LYS A 767 -18.33 47.81 14.44
N TYR A 768 -17.96 47.36 13.25
CA TYR A 768 -18.31 46.02 12.76
C TYR A 768 -17.13 45.06 12.87
N ASN A 769 -17.40 43.83 13.31
CA ASN A 769 -16.50 42.69 13.13
C ASN A 769 -16.82 41.99 11.78
N PRO A 770 -16.08 40.94 11.36
CA PRO A 770 -16.32 40.29 10.07
C PRO A 770 -17.76 39.78 9.87
N ILE A 771 -18.37 39.23 10.91
CA ILE A 771 -19.73 38.67 10.86
C ILE A 771 -20.77 39.80 10.83
N GLY A 772 -20.62 40.83 11.67
CA GLY A 772 -21.50 41.99 11.72
C GLY A 772 -21.49 42.81 10.43
N ALA A 773 -20.33 42.93 9.78
CA ALA A 773 -20.21 43.56 8.47
C ALA A 773 -20.97 42.76 7.39
N LEU A 774 -20.88 41.42 7.46
CA LEU A 774 -21.58 40.52 6.54
C LEU A 774 -23.11 40.55 6.76
N ILE A 775 -23.57 40.55 8.02
CA ILE A 775 -24.99 40.68 8.38
C ILE A 775 -25.55 41.98 7.82
N ARG A 776 -24.85 43.10 8.03
CA ARG A 776 -25.27 44.41 7.52
C ARG A 776 -25.39 44.43 5.99
N TYR A 777 -24.42 43.84 5.30
CA TYR A 777 -24.47 43.75 3.85
C TYR A 777 -25.72 42.98 3.41
N PHE A 778 -25.98 41.80 3.98
CA PHE A 778 -27.17 41.01 3.62
C PHE A 778 -28.49 41.66 4.02
N SER A 779 -28.56 42.42 5.10
CA SER A 779 -29.79 43.11 5.52
C SER A 779 -30.18 44.29 4.62
N ARG A 780 -29.23 44.87 3.88
CA ARG A 780 -29.52 45.90 2.87
C ARG A 780 -29.84 45.33 1.50
N SER A 781 -29.37 44.11 1.22
CA SER A 781 -29.53 43.45 -0.10
C SER A 781 -30.85 42.71 -0.25
N ARG A 782 -31.58 42.51 0.85
CA ARG A 782 -32.98 42.07 0.88
C ARG A 782 -33.86 43.30 0.97
#